data_AF-A0A800F0C0-F1
#
_entry.id   AF-A0A800F0C0-F1
#
_cell.length_a   1.000
_cell.length_b   1.000
_cell.length_c   1.000
_cell.angle_alpha   90.00
_cell.angle_beta   90.00
_cell.angle_gamma   90.00
#
_symmetry.space_group_name_H-M   'P 1'
#
loop_
_entity.id
_entity.type
_entity.pdbx_description
1 polymer ?
#
loop_
_entity_poly.entity_id
_entity_poly.type
_entity_poly.pdbx_seq_one_letter_code
_entity_poly.pdbx_strand_id
1 'polypeptide(L)'
;MIRVISLCVILYPLLLFGQNYNGQLDQLEEFTTPVEVPFTMPDGIKLMTNIYMPIVQDCLMVNIDIPLAGNIDIQIIKRGTQIVKYDSLNGQANPNPYQLPFIFTRTPYDKKNNTLAGGIMALLGYTYAMQDMRGRYASEGVYFPMYSDGWAKSEYHPDFTHIGDITQLNDPVNSLNHEDGYNSIQFILDSLIRDYGNLPHTDTMLHNGVIGMFGASALGNTQYQAAAAHRIDPSGPGLKGLLPIVATNEHYNVTGFQNGVFRESIVVGWLKGQILDLEDHLLVNDSAIQNEVHTALDYNMNTVMDVAEEAIEYFTSFRSNGSNPGAYPNCIARSDMDASRAYVDSSGEADANGDFSRYSNMRVPAYHLTGWWDIFIDGQIETFNQMRSNIDDSLARLQKLVIGPWAHQTISSLSTGDMYYKDNVGEITKFDLEHIETVSLSSILESELIQWYRYTLNNNSYKKIGDPTYIFPENKEWDDIGGYFTVRIPAEDYEMSFTDMVNFLNGSKSLKNMKGEVRFDPPGTILDDSLSFSFDVPAFGTPLIEGMESSPVDPIPLPDFANDVSNVRFYVIGPVNDGVSENAELSNYWFHSDTFPIVDDIHWEDCYLHKNGDINDKMPGNDEGFIAYVHDPDDPIMTVGGANMITAVPNGNKKSQGQINLADSNYSKYTMDRPGVVQFETGLIEDSLCIIGMPRMTLYAKSNPAGNIDGLTDTDFFIRVLDVYPDGREYFVVEGAVNARAREYARSLANDAEDDNAVYSNINSGQVYEYYFKLLPIAYTWGKNHKLKILISSSNHTRYQVNANIPVDDGEFYIRTPMDGRSFAYQGQTVLPRKTVQRIAFSPDYPTNLSIPVFQPGWSAIDIVKTERYKNEFLLFPNPSDKYVTIITGSLQKSIVKMYDLVGKEIYSAVFRDEHRIDHQEYLNGIYIVNVTTEGMSQSKKLIIR
;
A
#
# COMPACT_ATOMS: atom_id res chain seq x y z
N MET A 1 10.56 -2.62 2.75
CA MET A 1 10.50 -1.20 3.15
C MET A 1 11.52 -0.35 2.38
N ILE A 2 12.82 -0.65 2.44
CA ILE A 2 13.90 0.12 1.77
C ILE A 2 13.67 0.33 0.25
N ARG A 3 13.11 -0.64 -0.50
CA ARG A 3 12.80 -0.48 -1.95
C ARG A 3 11.58 0.40 -2.29
N VAL A 4 10.64 0.59 -1.37
CA VAL A 4 9.49 1.51 -1.56
C VAL A 4 9.87 2.93 -1.15
N ILE A 5 10.84 3.05 -0.23
CA ILE A 5 11.56 4.30 0.00
C ILE A 5 12.35 4.68 -1.27
N SER A 6 12.76 3.73 -2.11
CA SER A 6 13.26 4.02 -3.46
C SER A 6 12.20 4.52 -4.46
N LEU A 7 10.90 4.51 -4.14
CA LEU A 7 9.95 5.39 -4.84
C LEU A 7 10.02 6.81 -4.30
N CYS A 8 10.28 7.00 -3.00
CA CYS A 8 10.58 8.32 -2.43
C CYS A 8 11.90 8.91 -2.96
N VAL A 9 12.71 8.08 -3.61
CA VAL A 9 13.99 8.41 -4.21
C VAL A 9 14.00 7.84 -5.63
N ILE A 10 13.38 8.53 -6.59
CA ILE A 10 13.53 8.19 -8.01
C ILE A 10 14.96 8.57 -8.47
N LEU A 11 15.98 7.95 -7.87
CA LEU A 11 17.31 7.70 -8.41
C LEU A 11 18.05 6.68 -7.52
N TYR A 12 18.58 5.67 -8.19
CA TYR A 12 19.76 4.86 -7.89
C TYR A 12 19.81 3.90 -6.67
N PRO A 13 20.22 2.63 -6.88
CA PRO A 13 20.55 1.72 -5.78
C PRO A 13 22.04 1.81 -5.41
N LEU A 14 22.31 1.89 -4.10
CA LEU A 14 23.48 1.29 -3.46
C LEU A 14 24.85 1.47 -4.13
N LEU A 15 25.33 2.72 -4.20
CA LEU A 15 26.74 3.03 -3.98
C LEU A 15 26.82 4.17 -2.98
N LEU A 16 27.00 3.85 -1.69
CA LEU A 16 27.48 4.80 -0.69
C LEU A 16 28.93 5.15 -1.03
N PHE A 17 29.14 6.02 -2.01
CA PHE A 17 30.37 6.79 -2.05
C PHE A 17 30.18 7.97 -1.08
N GLY A 18 31.13 8.16 -0.17
CA GLY A 18 31.14 9.37 0.64
C GLY A 18 31.19 10.60 -0.28
N GLN A 19 30.64 11.73 0.20
CA GLN A 19 30.73 13.03 -0.48
C GLN A 19 32.13 13.23 -1.06
N ASN A 20 32.20 13.45 -2.36
CA ASN A 20 33.46 13.55 -3.07
C ASN A 20 33.69 15.00 -3.50
N TYR A 21 34.21 15.82 -2.58
CA TYR A 21 34.57 17.21 -2.86
C TYR A 21 35.77 17.28 -3.82
N ASN A 22 35.52 17.07 -5.10
CA ASN A 22 36.50 16.87 -6.15
C ASN A 22 36.52 18.03 -7.16
N GLY A 23 35.64 19.02 -6.99
CA GLY A 23 35.49 20.17 -7.88
C GLY A 23 34.61 19.88 -9.10
N GLN A 24 33.73 18.89 -9.01
CA GLN A 24 32.72 18.57 -10.01
C GLN A 24 31.34 18.52 -9.32
N LEU A 25 30.28 18.59 -10.12
CA LEU A 25 28.92 18.31 -9.66
C LEU A 25 28.50 16.97 -10.26
N ASP A 26 29.09 15.90 -9.75
CA ASP A 26 29.01 14.55 -10.30
C ASP A 26 28.09 13.62 -9.47
N GLN A 27 27.64 14.08 -8.29
CA GLN A 27 26.63 13.41 -7.47
C GLN A 27 25.39 14.29 -7.27
N LEU A 28 24.22 13.66 -7.23
CA LEU A 28 22.95 14.39 -7.04
C LEU A 28 22.85 15.03 -5.66
N GLU A 29 23.42 14.38 -4.64
CA GLU A 29 23.51 14.88 -3.28
C GLU A 29 24.22 16.23 -3.19
N GLU A 30 25.15 16.51 -4.12
CA GLU A 30 25.91 17.76 -4.15
C GLU A 30 25.06 18.96 -4.54
N PHE A 31 23.87 18.75 -5.10
CA PHE A 31 22.93 19.81 -5.46
C PHE A 31 22.18 20.38 -4.26
N THR A 32 22.28 19.74 -3.09
CA THR A 32 21.55 20.16 -1.90
C THR A 32 22.41 20.30 -0.65
N THR A 33 22.14 21.31 0.17
CA THR A 33 22.68 21.39 1.53
C THR A 33 21.56 21.11 2.53
N PRO A 34 21.62 19.99 3.29
CA PRO A 34 20.64 19.69 4.30
C PRO A 34 20.87 20.52 5.56
N VAL A 35 19.80 21.01 6.16
CA VAL A 35 19.79 21.64 7.50
C VAL A 35 18.67 21.06 8.33
N GLU A 36 18.98 20.67 9.56
CA GLU A 36 18.00 20.17 10.50
C GLU A 36 17.34 21.33 11.26
N VAL A 37 16.01 21.36 11.26
CA VAL A 37 15.19 22.37 11.93
C VAL A 37 14.17 21.65 12.82
N PRO A 38 14.07 22.01 14.12
CA PRO A 38 13.01 21.49 14.98
C PRO A 38 11.70 22.24 14.68
N PHE A 39 10.69 21.53 14.21
CA PHE A 39 9.35 22.09 14.06
C PHE A 39 8.63 21.98 15.40
N THR A 40 8.40 23.11 16.07
CA THR A 40 7.69 23.12 17.35
C THR A 40 6.18 23.09 17.12
N MET A 41 5.55 22.01 17.55
CA MET A 41 4.09 21.82 17.52
C MET A 41 3.40 22.76 18.55
N PRO A 42 2.08 23.00 18.43
CA PRO A 42 1.36 23.90 19.34
C PRO A 42 1.42 23.51 20.82
N ASP A 43 1.62 22.23 21.11
CA ASP A 43 1.79 21.66 22.44
C ASP A 43 3.22 21.77 22.99
N GLY A 44 4.17 22.26 22.19
CA GLY A 44 5.57 22.46 22.54
C GLY A 44 6.53 21.35 22.11
N ILE A 45 6.02 20.22 21.60
CA ILE A 45 6.83 19.08 21.14
C ILE A 45 7.57 19.43 19.85
N LYS A 46 8.86 19.06 19.77
CA LYS A 46 9.68 19.32 18.57
C LYS A 46 9.78 18.09 17.68
N LEU A 47 9.30 18.27 16.44
CA LEU A 47 9.46 17.29 15.38
C LEU A 47 10.67 17.63 14.52
N MET A 48 11.68 16.76 14.54
CA MET A 48 12.95 17.01 13.88
C MET A 48 12.83 16.81 12.38
N THR A 49 13.21 17.86 11.64
CA THR A 49 12.97 17.94 10.19
C THR A 49 14.25 18.29 9.44
N ASN A 50 14.65 17.46 8.48
CA ASN A 50 15.73 17.79 7.54
C ASN A 50 15.17 18.59 6.37
N ILE A 51 15.75 19.76 6.12
CA ILE A 51 15.40 20.66 5.02
C ILE A 51 16.53 20.65 3.98
N TYR A 52 16.19 20.29 2.75
CA TYR A 52 17.08 20.16 1.61
C TYR A 52 16.83 21.32 0.64
N MET A 53 17.79 22.23 0.54
CA MET A 53 17.72 23.42 -0.33
C MET A 53 18.70 23.27 -1.49
N PRO A 54 18.42 23.85 -2.69
CA PRO A 54 19.29 23.78 -3.86
C PRO A 54 20.54 24.65 -3.74
N ILE A 55 21.34 24.38 -2.71
CA ILE A 55 22.58 25.01 -2.35
C ILE A 55 23.67 23.96 -2.53
N VAL A 56 24.60 24.20 -3.45
CA VAL A 56 25.58 23.19 -3.82
C VAL A 56 26.61 22.94 -2.71
N GLN A 57 26.96 21.67 -2.50
CA GLN A 57 27.94 21.26 -1.49
C GLN A 57 29.37 21.19 -2.04
N ASP A 58 29.54 20.99 -3.34
CA ASP A 58 30.83 21.11 -4.03
C ASP A 58 30.87 22.37 -4.92
N CYS A 59 32.02 22.59 -5.55
CA CYS A 59 32.26 23.61 -6.56
C CYS A 59 32.31 22.97 -7.95
N LEU A 60 32.15 23.78 -8.99
CA LEU A 60 32.36 23.33 -10.37
C LEU A 60 33.61 23.99 -10.94
N MET A 61 34.66 23.19 -11.11
CA MET A 61 35.92 23.60 -11.73
C MET A 61 35.86 23.39 -13.24
N VAL A 62 36.32 24.39 -14.00
CA VAL A 62 36.46 24.28 -15.47
C VAL A 62 37.80 24.85 -15.92
N ASN A 63 38.43 24.18 -16.89
CA ASN A 63 39.66 24.66 -17.51
C ASN A 63 39.33 25.65 -18.63
N ILE A 64 39.78 26.90 -18.51
CA ILE A 64 39.49 27.96 -19.47
C ILE A 64 40.75 28.79 -19.77
N ASP A 65 40.85 29.32 -21.00
CA ASP A 65 41.92 30.24 -21.40
C ASP A 65 41.61 31.65 -20.92
N ILE A 66 42.35 32.13 -19.92
CA ILE A 66 42.22 33.48 -19.37
C ILE A 66 43.17 34.41 -20.13
N PRO A 67 42.68 35.54 -20.67
CA PRO A 67 43.54 36.52 -21.33
C PRO A 67 44.73 36.91 -20.44
N LEU A 68 45.94 36.86 -21.00
CA LEU A 68 47.20 37.20 -20.35
C LEU A 68 47.68 36.20 -19.26
N ALA A 69 46.87 35.23 -18.85
CA ALA A 69 47.21 34.22 -17.84
C ALA A 69 47.26 32.77 -18.37
N GLY A 70 46.65 32.49 -19.53
CA GLY A 70 46.65 31.18 -20.17
C GLY A 70 45.57 30.23 -19.63
N ASN A 71 45.69 28.93 -19.92
CA ASN A 71 44.72 27.91 -19.47
C ASN A 71 44.87 27.62 -17.97
N ILE A 72 43.81 27.90 -17.21
CA ILE A 72 43.76 27.75 -15.75
C ILE A 72 42.44 27.11 -15.35
N ASP A 73 42.46 26.27 -14.32
CA ASP A 73 41.25 25.72 -13.71
C ASP A 73 40.62 26.76 -12.79
N ILE A 74 39.37 27.12 -13.04
CA ILE A 74 38.62 28.14 -12.30
C ILE A 74 37.31 27.57 -11.77
N GLN A 75 36.91 28.00 -10.58
CA GLN A 75 35.58 27.76 -10.03
C GLN A 75 34.56 28.66 -10.73
N ILE A 76 33.62 28.07 -11.46
CA ILE A 76 32.45 28.80 -12.03
C ILE A 76 31.21 28.71 -11.14
N ILE A 77 31.20 27.77 -10.19
CA ILE A 77 30.21 27.69 -9.11
C ILE A 77 30.98 27.47 -7.81
N LYS A 78 30.75 28.31 -6.81
CA LYS A 78 31.36 28.19 -5.48
C LYS A 78 30.49 27.29 -4.59
N ARG A 79 31.12 26.54 -3.68
CA ARG A 79 30.40 25.82 -2.62
C ARG A 79 29.53 26.78 -1.81
N GLY A 80 28.32 26.35 -1.46
CA GLY A 80 27.35 27.16 -0.71
C GLY A 80 26.51 28.09 -1.58
N THR A 81 26.60 27.97 -2.91
CA THR A 81 25.81 28.77 -3.85
C THR A 81 24.42 28.19 -4.04
N GLN A 82 23.37 29.03 -3.91
CA GLN A 82 22.04 28.65 -4.38
C GLN A 82 21.97 28.82 -5.90
N ILE A 83 21.65 27.74 -6.60
CA ILE A 83 21.70 27.70 -8.07
C ILE A 83 20.34 27.72 -8.75
N VAL A 84 19.24 27.75 -7.98
CA VAL A 84 17.86 27.77 -8.50
C VAL A 84 17.11 29.01 -8.03
N LYS A 85 16.38 29.62 -8.96
CA LYS A 85 15.41 30.69 -8.72
C LYS A 85 14.19 30.61 -9.66
N TYR A 86 13.14 31.36 -9.33
CA TYR A 86 11.95 31.56 -10.18
C TYR A 86 11.72 33.05 -10.41
N ASP A 87 12.06 33.54 -11.59
CA ASP A 87 12.04 34.99 -11.90
C ASP A 87 10.66 35.57 -12.19
N SER A 88 9.67 34.70 -12.44
CA SER A 88 8.30 35.10 -12.76
C SER A 88 7.33 34.66 -11.68
N LEU A 89 6.39 35.54 -11.36
CA LEU A 89 5.27 35.29 -10.47
C LEU A 89 4.00 35.83 -11.14
N ASN A 90 3.11 34.93 -11.57
CA ASN A 90 1.87 35.24 -12.28
C ASN A 90 2.11 36.14 -13.52
N GLY A 91 3.22 35.92 -14.24
CA GLY A 91 3.59 36.68 -15.43
C GLY A 91 4.19 38.06 -15.14
N GLN A 92 4.52 38.37 -13.88
CA GLN A 92 5.25 39.57 -13.45
C GLN A 92 6.61 39.18 -12.86
N ALA A 93 7.53 40.14 -12.73
CA ALA A 93 8.81 39.88 -12.06
C ALA A 93 8.58 39.42 -10.60
N ASN A 94 9.24 38.33 -10.20
CA ASN A 94 9.13 37.81 -8.84
C ASN A 94 9.94 38.70 -7.87
N PRO A 95 9.29 39.32 -6.86
CA PRO A 95 9.99 40.17 -5.89
C PRO A 95 10.98 39.40 -4.99
N ASN A 96 10.82 38.08 -4.87
CA ASN A 96 11.79 37.22 -4.20
C ASN A 96 11.95 35.90 -4.99
N PRO A 97 12.84 35.87 -5.98
CA PRO A 97 12.97 34.73 -6.88
C PRO A 97 13.60 33.50 -6.22
N TYR A 98 14.14 33.63 -5.00
CA TYR A 98 14.78 32.53 -4.27
C TYR A 98 13.83 31.77 -3.33
N GLN A 99 12.56 32.21 -3.22
CA GLN A 99 11.51 31.42 -2.57
C GLN A 99 11.00 30.34 -3.53
N LEU A 100 11.16 29.09 -3.14
CA LEU A 100 10.85 27.94 -3.99
C LEU A 100 9.54 27.28 -3.56
N PRO A 101 8.85 26.54 -4.46
CA PRO A 101 7.83 25.61 -4.02
C PRO A 101 8.45 24.55 -3.12
N PHE A 102 7.68 24.10 -2.15
CA PHE A 102 8.14 23.25 -1.08
C PHE A 102 7.51 21.86 -1.19
N ILE A 103 8.30 20.80 -1.10
CA ILE A 103 7.81 19.41 -1.06
C ILE A 103 8.09 18.85 0.34
N PHE A 104 7.07 18.27 0.95
CA PHE A 104 7.12 17.81 2.34
C PHE A 104 6.74 16.34 2.47
N THR A 105 7.53 15.61 3.27
CA THR A 105 7.31 14.19 3.57
C THR A 105 7.48 13.95 5.07
N ARG A 106 6.62 13.09 5.63
CA ARG A 106 6.66 12.70 7.04
C ARG A 106 6.83 11.19 7.14
N THR A 107 7.75 10.73 7.97
CA THR A 107 8.19 9.33 7.99
C THR A 107 8.18 8.73 9.40
N PRO A 108 7.73 7.47 9.55
CA PRO A 108 8.00 6.66 10.74
C PRO A 108 9.25 5.78 10.56
N TYR A 109 10.12 6.03 9.59
CA TYR A 109 11.20 5.10 9.20
C TYR A 109 12.61 5.71 9.18
N ASP A 110 12.89 6.67 10.07
CA ASP A 110 14.11 7.47 10.19
C ASP A 110 14.37 8.35 8.95
N LYS A 111 14.44 9.67 9.16
CA LYS A 111 14.77 10.62 8.09
C LYS A 111 16.25 10.62 7.70
N LYS A 112 17.12 9.91 8.42
CA LYS A 112 18.57 9.84 8.09
C LYS A 112 18.80 9.28 6.68
N ASN A 113 19.91 9.71 6.07
CA ASN A 113 20.41 9.24 4.78
C ASN A 113 19.50 9.54 3.56
N ASN A 114 18.60 10.52 3.61
CA ASN A 114 17.76 10.90 2.47
C ASN A 114 18.30 12.09 1.63
N THR A 115 19.62 12.25 1.59
CA THR A 115 20.29 13.33 0.82
C THR A 115 20.04 13.21 -0.68
N LEU A 116 19.87 11.98 -1.19
CA LEU A 116 19.61 11.75 -2.60
C LEU A 116 18.26 12.33 -3.04
N ALA A 117 17.16 12.08 -2.32
CA ALA A 117 15.87 12.72 -2.62
C ALA A 117 15.97 14.25 -2.55
N GLY A 118 16.68 14.78 -1.55
CA GLY A 118 16.94 16.21 -1.44
C GLY A 118 17.66 16.77 -2.68
N GLY A 119 18.67 16.07 -3.18
CA GLY A 119 19.42 16.42 -4.38
C GLY A 119 18.57 16.43 -5.64
N ILE A 120 17.71 15.42 -5.79
CA ILE A 120 16.75 15.31 -6.90
C ILE A 120 15.76 16.47 -6.87
N MET A 121 15.13 16.71 -5.71
CA MET A 121 14.14 17.78 -5.58
C MET A 121 14.78 19.15 -5.79
N ALA A 122 16.01 19.35 -5.31
CA ALA A 122 16.81 20.54 -5.60
C ALA A 122 17.10 20.70 -7.10
N LEU A 123 17.49 19.62 -7.80
CA LEU A 123 17.65 19.60 -9.26
C LEU A 123 16.33 19.80 -10.00
N LEU A 124 15.20 19.43 -9.43
CA LEU A 124 13.88 19.76 -9.97
C LEU A 124 13.45 21.19 -9.61
N GLY A 125 14.25 21.93 -8.84
CA GLY A 125 13.98 23.30 -8.45
C GLY A 125 12.93 23.46 -7.35
N TYR A 126 12.92 22.53 -6.41
CA TYR A 126 12.10 22.55 -5.21
C TYR A 126 12.97 22.58 -3.95
N THR A 127 12.43 23.16 -2.88
CA THR A 127 12.91 22.85 -1.53
C THR A 127 12.21 21.58 -1.06
N TYR A 128 12.95 20.65 -0.47
CA TYR A 128 12.39 19.41 0.05
C TYR A 128 12.58 19.31 1.56
N ALA A 129 11.63 18.71 2.27
CA ALA A 129 11.77 18.43 3.69
C ALA A 129 11.28 17.02 4.04
N MET A 130 12.02 16.37 4.93
CA MET A 130 11.64 15.10 5.52
C MET A 130 11.64 15.22 7.05
N GLN A 131 10.52 14.87 7.67
CA GLN A 131 10.32 14.97 9.11
C GLN A 131 10.13 13.59 9.74
N ASP A 132 10.81 13.35 10.86
CA ASP A 132 10.49 12.21 11.73
C ASP A 132 9.17 12.47 12.45
N MET A 133 8.24 11.51 12.43
CA MET A 133 6.99 11.60 13.17
C MET A 133 7.22 11.76 14.68
N ARG A 134 6.20 12.27 15.39
CA ARG A 134 6.20 12.35 16.86
C ARG A 134 6.60 11.02 17.49
N GLY A 135 7.48 11.06 18.49
CA GLY A 135 7.98 9.88 19.19
C GLY A 135 8.79 8.90 18.34
N ARG A 136 9.34 9.36 17.21
CA ARG A 136 10.20 8.54 16.35
C ARG A 136 11.56 9.19 16.16
N TYR A 137 12.59 8.38 16.32
CA TYR A 137 13.99 8.72 16.07
C TYR A 137 14.38 10.02 16.78
N ALA A 138 14.68 11.09 16.03
CA ALA A 138 15.14 12.33 16.64
C ALA A 138 14.00 13.22 17.16
N SER A 139 12.75 12.98 16.75
CA SER A 139 11.60 13.78 17.19
C SER A 139 11.21 13.46 18.63
N GLU A 140 10.84 14.50 19.37
CA GLU A 140 10.28 14.39 20.73
C GLU A 140 8.86 13.75 20.69
N GLY A 141 8.36 13.32 21.86
CA GLY A 141 6.96 12.93 22.09
C GLY A 141 6.67 11.43 22.08
N VAL A 142 5.40 11.04 22.04
CA VAL A 142 4.95 9.63 22.03
C VAL A 142 4.33 9.22 20.69
N TYR A 143 4.72 8.07 20.16
CA TYR A 143 4.30 7.60 18.84
C TYR A 143 3.04 6.73 18.87
N PHE A 144 1.96 7.22 18.26
CA PHE A 144 0.75 6.45 18.04
C PHE A 144 0.58 6.20 16.53
N PRO A 145 0.91 4.98 16.04
CA PRO A 145 0.93 4.68 14.62
C PRO A 145 -0.41 5.00 13.95
N MET A 146 -0.37 5.73 12.83
CA MET A 146 -1.55 6.09 12.04
C MET A 146 -2.60 6.95 12.78
N TYR A 147 -2.27 7.45 13.97
CA TYR A 147 -3.16 8.24 14.82
C TYR A 147 -2.71 9.69 14.93
N SER A 148 -1.44 9.95 15.33
CA SER A 148 -0.95 11.30 15.65
C SER A 148 -0.94 12.28 14.47
N ASP A 149 -0.88 11.76 13.25
CA ASP A 149 -0.79 12.57 12.03
C ASP A 149 -2.15 12.98 11.45
N GLY A 150 -3.23 12.43 12.02
CA GLY A 150 -4.62 12.68 11.66
C GLY A 150 -5.14 14.07 12.07
N TRP A 151 -6.38 14.09 12.52
CA TRP A 151 -7.11 15.27 13.00
C TRP A 151 -7.22 15.27 14.52
N ALA A 152 -7.54 16.39 15.15
CA ALA A 152 -7.93 16.39 16.56
C ALA A 152 -9.16 15.48 16.83
N LYS A 153 -9.11 14.70 17.91
CA LYS A 153 -10.12 13.70 18.32
C LYS A 153 -10.90 14.10 19.57
N SER A 154 -10.52 15.19 20.24
CA SER A 154 -11.13 15.66 21.49
C SER A 154 -12.65 15.85 21.39
N GLU A 155 -13.15 16.34 20.26
CA GLU A 155 -14.60 16.51 20.02
C GLU A 155 -15.35 15.19 19.84
N TYR A 156 -14.69 14.12 19.38
CA TYR A 156 -15.28 12.77 19.28
C TYR A 156 -15.28 12.05 20.62
N HIS A 157 -14.23 12.25 21.41
CA HIS A 157 -13.90 11.44 22.57
C HIS A 157 -13.70 12.31 23.82
N PRO A 158 -14.79 12.84 24.42
CA PRO A 158 -14.68 13.69 25.60
C PRO A 158 -14.19 12.94 26.85
N ASP A 159 -14.33 11.61 26.87
CA ASP A 159 -14.14 10.78 28.06
C ASP A 159 -13.05 9.69 27.90
N PHE A 160 -12.38 9.59 26.76
CA PHE A 160 -11.28 8.62 26.56
C PHE A 160 -10.25 9.13 25.54
N THR A 161 -9.07 8.51 25.53
CA THR A 161 -7.96 8.80 24.61
C THR A 161 -7.36 7.50 24.07
N HIS A 162 -6.30 7.57 23.27
CA HIS A 162 -5.57 6.38 22.82
C HIS A 162 -5.12 5.56 24.04
N ILE A 163 -5.26 4.23 23.99
CA ILE A 163 -5.07 3.36 25.16
C ILE A 163 -3.67 3.49 25.80
N GLY A 164 -2.63 3.64 24.97
CA GLY A 164 -1.25 3.83 25.43
C GLY A 164 -0.88 5.27 25.82
N ASP A 165 -1.81 6.21 25.79
CA ASP A 165 -1.55 7.59 26.22
C ASP A 165 -1.87 7.76 27.71
N ILE A 166 -0.82 8.01 28.49
CA ILE A 166 -0.90 8.11 29.95
C ILE A 166 -1.11 9.53 30.48
N THR A 167 -1.18 10.51 29.57
CA THR A 167 -1.40 11.92 29.93
C THR A 167 -2.87 12.17 30.27
N GLN A 168 -3.16 13.27 30.97
CA GLN A 168 -4.55 13.61 31.30
C GLN A 168 -5.28 14.12 30.06
N LEU A 169 -6.59 13.88 29.92
CA LEU A 169 -7.37 14.30 28.75
C LEU A 169 -7.31 15.82 28.46
N ASN A 170 -7.07 16.64 29.49
CA ASN A 170 -6.95 18.10 29.37
C ASN A 170 -5.51 18.59 29.19
N ASP A 171 -4.54 17.68 29.11
CA ASP A 171 -3.15 18.00 28.83
C ASP A 171 -3.00 18.38 27.34
N PRO A 172 -2.38 19.52 27.00
CA PRO A 172 -2.17 19.90 25.60
C PRO A 172 -1.42 18.85 24.77
N VAL A 173 -0.51 18.08 25.37
CA VAL A 173 0.25 17.03 24.66
C VAL A 173 -0.51 15.70 24.55
N ASN A 174 -1.74 15.62 25.06
CA ASN A 174 -2.55 14.41 24.94
C ASN A 174 -2.84 14.11 23.46
N SER A 175 -2.84 12.83 23.13
CA SER A 175 -3.01 12.31 21.77
C SER A 175 -4.32 12.76 21.11
N LEU A 176 -5.35 13.09 21.89
CA LEU A 176 -6.58 13.70 21.38
C LEU A 176 -6.35 15.00 20.60
N ASN A 177 -5.27 15.74 20.89
CA ASN A 177 -4.94 17.00 20.23
C ASN A 177 -3.92 16.83 19.10
N HIS A 178 -3.44 15.60 18.83
CA HIS A 178 -2.44 15.37 17.81
C HIS A 178 -3.04 15.53 16.40
N GLU A 179 -2.47 16.46 15.64
CA GLU A 179 -2.70 16.70 14.21
C GLU A 179 -1.41 17.17 13.52
N ASP A 180 -0.32 16.44 13.81
CA ASP A 180 1.04 16.87 13.54
C ASP A 180 1.33 17.13 12.04
N GLY A 181 0.57 16.48 11.15
CA GLY A 181 0.65 16.71 9.71
C GLY A 181 0.22 18.11 9.33
N TYR A 182 -0.93 18.55 9.84
CA TYR A 182 -1.44 19.91 9.63
C TYR A 182 -0.55 20.96 10.31
N ASN A 183 -0.19 20.72 11.58
CA ASN A 183 0.64 21.66 12.34
C ASN A 183 2.03 21.87 11.74
N SER A 184 2.62 20.83 11.14
CA SER A 184 3.89 20.96 10.42
C SER A 184 3.76 21.80 9.16
N ILE A 185 2.62 21.72 8.44
CA ILE A 185 2.34 22.58 7.30
C ILE A 185 2.18 24.04 7.74
N GLN A 186 1.50 24.30 8.86
CA GLN A 186 1.40 25.65 9.41
C GLN A 186 2.78 26.18 9.83
N PHE A 187 3.63 25.35 10.45
CA PHE A 187 5.00 25.75 10.80
C PHE A 187 5.82 26.15 9.56
N ILE A 188 5.69 25.40 8.46
CA ILE A 188 6.34 25.76 7.19
C ILE A 188 5.88 27.15 6.74
N LEU A 189 4.57 27.42 6.77
CA LEU A 189 3.98 28.68 6.31
C LEU A 189 4.33 29.90 7.18
N ASP A 190 4.40 29.70 8.50
CA ASP A 190 4.41 30.79 9.47
C ASP A 190 5.77 31.02 10.12
N SER A 191 6.65 30.02 10.14
CA SER A 191 7.86 30.04 10.98
C SER A 191 9.15 29.58 10.27
N LEU A 192 9.06 28.89 9.13
CA LEU A 192 10.25 28.37 8.45
C LEU A 192 10.98 29.46 7.64
N ILE A 193 11.83 30.19 8.35
CA ILE A 193 12.69 31.26 7.80
C ILE A 193 14.08 30.74 7.41
N ARG A 194 14.73 31.46 6.49
CA ARG A 194 16.09 31.16 6.02
C ARG A 194 17.13 32.03 6.74
N ASP A 195 18.07 31.45 7.51
CA ASP A 195 19.20 32.19 8.10
C ASP A 195 20.56 31.60 7.66
N TYR A 196 21.27 32.29 6.76
CA TYR A 196 22.63 31.91 6.30
C TYR A 196 23.56 33.11 6.02
N GLY A 197 23.43 34.22 6.76
CA GLY A 197 24.40 35.32 6.68
C GLY A 197 24.27 36.25 5.47
N ASN A 198 25.26 36.32 4.57
CA ASN A 198 25.40 37.41 3.57
C ASN A 198 24.64 37.24 2.25
N LEU A 199 23.73 36.28 2.14
CA LEU A 199 22.90 36.12 0.94
C LEU A 199 21.82 37.21 0.89
N PRO A 200 21.55 37.85 -0.26
CA PRO A 200 20.43 38.79 -0.34
C PRO A 200 19.13 38.06 -0.01
N HIS A 201 18.32 38.63 0.90
CA HIS A 201 17.01 38.14 1.39
C HIS A 201 17.02 37.09 2.52
N THR A 202 17.81 37.32 3.59
CA THR A 202 17.92 36.48 4.80
C THR A 202 16.79 36.61 5.83
N ASP A 203 15.79 37.47 5.61
CA ASP A 203 14.68 37.67 6.58
C ASP A 203 13.34 37.18 6.01
N THR A 204 13.38 36.19 5.11
CA THR A 204 12.20 35.75 4.35
C THR A 204 11.90 34.26 4.51
N MET A 205 10.62 33.90 4.36
CA MET A 205 10.18 32.51 4.39
C MET A 205 10.89 31.68 3.32
N LEU A 206 11.24 30.44 3.66
CA LEU A 206 11.96 29.54 2.76
C LEU A 206 11.10 29.06 1.57
N HIS A 207 9.78 29.05 1.75
CA HIS A 207 8.80 28.62 0.76
C HIS A 207 8.17 29.82 0.03
N ASN A 208 7.60 29.57 -1.15
CA ASN A 208 6.81 30.56 -1.88
C ASN A 208 5.30 30.49 -1.59
N GLY A 209 4.89 29.70 -0.60
CA GLY A 209 3.48 29.51 -0.21
C GLY A 209 2.77 28.37 -0.96
N VAL A 210 3.48 27.63 -1.81
CA VAL A 210 2.97 26.43 -2.46
C VAL A 210 3.68 25.21 -1.87
N ILE A 211 2.90 24.30 -1.29
CA ILE A 211 3.39 23.08 -0.66
C ILE A 211 2.81 21.86 -1.37
N GLY A 212 3.67 20.92 -1.74
CA GLY A 212 3.29 19.58 -2.18
C GLY A 212 3.67 18.54 -1.13
N MET A 213 3.00 17.39 -1.13
CA MET A 213 3.42 16.25 -0.32
C MET A 213 3.60 14.99 -1.16
N PHE A 214 4.52 14.15 -0.70
CA PHE A 214 4.97 12.95 -1.41
C PHE A 214 5.29 11.82 -0.44
N GLY A 215 5.05 10.58 -0.85
CA GLY A 215 5.39 9.42 -0.04
C GLY A 215 4.56 8.19 -0.34
N ALA A 216 5.12 7.04 0.02
CA ALA A 216 4.49 5.74 -0.15
C ALA A 216 4.14 5.08 1.18
N SER A 217 3.08 4.26 1.21
CA SER A 217 2.64 3.52 2.40
C SER A 217 2.30 4.47 3.55
N ALA A 218 2.84 4.26 4.75
CA ALA A 218 2.64 5.16 5.89
C ALA A 218 2.94 6.65 5.56
N LEU A 219 3.97 6.93 4.74
CA LEU A 219 4.26 8.30 4.29
C LEU A 219 3.14 8.85 3.39
N GLY A 220 2.50 7.98 2.60
CA GLY A 220 1.32 8.32 1.80
C GLY A 220 0.06 8.56 2.65
N ASN A 221 -0.18 7.74 3.68
CA ASN A 221 -1.32 7.91 4.59
C ASN A 221 -1.29 9.30 5.26
N THR A 222 -0.09 9.77 5.65
CA THR A 222 0.06 11.10 6.29
C THR A 222 -0.35 12.26 5.39
N GLN A 223 -0.29 12.09 4.06
CA GLN A 223 -0.72 13.12 3.12
C GLN A 223 -2.23 13.30 3.19
N TYR A 224 -2.97 12.18 3.19
CA TYR A 224 -4.43 12.23 3.32
C TYR A 224 -4.84 12.75 4.70
N GLN A 225 -4.17 12.27 5.75
CA GLN A 225 -4.45 12.69 7.12
C GLN A 225 -4.22 14.20 7.33
N ALA A 226 -3.09 14.73 6.85
CA ALA A 226 -2.80 16.17 6.91
C ALA A 226 -3.82 17.00 6.10
N ALA A 227 -4.24 16.51 4.93
CA ALA A 227 -5.24 17.19 4.11
C ALA A 227 -6.68 17.08 4.65
N ALA A 228 -6.95 16.07 5.48
CA ALA A 228 -8.26 15.82 6.08
C ALA A 228 -8.47 16.56 7.41
N ALA A 229 -7.38 17.00 8.07
CA ALA A 229 -7.41 17.62 9.38
C ALA A 229 -8.32 18.86 9.43
N HIS A 230 -8.06 19.84 8.56
CA HIS A 230 -8.84 21.07 8.42
C HIS A 230 -9.13 21.39 6.96
N ARG A 231 -10.19 22.17 6.72
CA ARG A 231 -10.59 22.56 5.37
C ARG A 231 -9.52 23.38 4.66
N ILE A 232 -9.07 22.87 3.52
CA ILE A 232 -8.08 23.54 2.68
C ILE A 232 -8.75 24.67 1.87
N ASP A 233 -8.13 25.86 1.87
CA ASP A 233 -8.43 26.92 0.92
C ASP A 233 -7.57 26.75 -0.35
N PRO A 234 -8.14 26.32 -1.49
CA PRO A 234 -7.38 26.15 -2.72
C PRO A 234 -6.87 27.48 -3.29
N SER A 235 -7.41 28.62 -2.87
CA SER A 235 -7.04 29.96 -3.37
C SER A 235 -5.94 30.67 -2.58
N GLY A 236 -5.59 30.21 -1.39
CA GLY A 236 -4.54 30.77 -0.52
C GLY A 236 -3.22 29.99 -0.56
N PRO A 237 -2.22 30.35 0.26
CA PRO A 237 -1.01 29.54 0.45
C PRO A 237 -1.33 28.21 1.17
N GLY A 238 -0.45 27.21 1.01
CA GLY A 238 -0.58 25.90 1.67
C GLY A 238 -0.47 24.74 0.68
N LEU A 239 -1.16 23.63 0.98
CA LEU A 239 -1.16 22.43 0.15
C LEU A 239 -1.77 22.66 -1.24
N LYS A 240 -1.07 22.25 -2.29
CA LYS A 240 -1.50 22.36 -3.70
C LYS A 240 -1.38 21.08 -4.52
N GLY A 241 -0.69 20.06 -4.03
CA GLY A 241 -0.59 18.77 -4.71
C GLY A 241 -0.17 17.64 -3.78
N LEU A 242 -0.88 16.52 -3.83
CA LEU A 242 -0.52 15.29 -3.14
C LEU A 242 -0.11 14.23 -4.17
N LEU A 243 0.80 13.34 -3.78
CA LEU A 243 1.12 12.13 -4.53
C LEU A 243 1.23 10.94 -3.55
N PRO A 244 0.08 10.45 -3.04
CA PRO A 244 0.00 9.28 -2.18
C PRO A 244 0.19 8.00 -2.99
N ILE A 245 1.21 7.22 -2.65
CA ILE A 245 1.52 5.93 -3.29
C ILE A 245 1.18 4.80 -2.32
N VAL A 246 0.41 3.80 -2.75
CA VAL A 246 0.02 2.63 -1.94
C VAL A 246 -0.43 3.01 -0.53
N ALA A 247 -1.48 3.82 -0.46
CA ALA A 247 -1.90 4.50 0.76
C ALA A 247 -3.42 4.66 0.82
N THR A 248 -3.96 4.80 2.02
CA THR A 248 -5.40 4.93 2.28
C THR A 248 -5.67 5.95 3.40
N ASN A 249 -6.89 6.47 3.45
CA ASN A 249 -7.42 7.22 4.60
C ASN A 249 -8.53 6.46 5.35
N GLU A 250 -8.78 5.22 4.93
CA GLU A 250 -9.63 4.22 5.58
C GLU A 250 -8.69 3.14 6.14
N HIS A 251 -8.56 3.06 7.46
CA HIS A 251 -7.64 2.11 8.11
C HIS A 251 -8.36 1.02 8.91
N TYR A 252 -9.68 0.97 8.88
CA TYR A 252 -10.44 -0.03 9.60
C TYR A 252 -10.81 -1.21 8.68
N ASN A 253 -11.70 -0.98 7.71
CA ASN A 253 -12.30 -2.02 6.89
C ASN A 253 -11.33 -2.63 5.87
N VAL A 254 -10.38 -1.84 5.38
CA VAL A 254 -9.41 -2.29 4.37
C VAL A 254 -8.08 -2.67 5.01
N THR A 255 -7.63 -1.93 6.03
CA THR A 255 -6.32 -2.18 6.66
C THR A 255 -6.44 -3.21 7.78
N GLY A 256 -7.34 -3.00 8.74
CA GLY A 256 -7.48 -3.89 9.89
C GLY A 256 -8.17 -5.21 9.56
N PHE A 257 -9.19 -5.14 8.71
CA PHE A 257 -10.11 -6.23 8.42
C PHE A 257 -10.30 -6.42 6.91
N GLN A 258 -11.06 -7.43 6.52
CA GLN A 258 -11.69 -7.54 5.21
C GLN A 258 -12.96 -8.39 5.38
N ASN A 259 -14.14 -7.79 5.20
CA ASN A 259 -15.43 -8.47 5.44
C ASN A 259 -15.48 -9.15 6.84
N GLY A 260 -14.92 -8.46 7.85
CA GLY A 260 -14.80 -8.94 9.22
C GLY A 260 -13.69 -9.97 9.50
N VAL A 261 -12.91 -10.36 8.51
CA VAL A 261 -11.73 -11.23 8.71
C VAL A 261 -10.51 -10.38 9.07
N PHE A 262 -9.84 -10.70 10.17
CA PHE A 262 -8.72 -9.92 10.68
C PHE A 262 -7.42 -10.11 9.90
N ARG A 263 -6.82 -9.01 9.44
CA ARG A 263 -5.58 -9.01 8.66
C ARG A 263 -4.34 -9.05 9.56
N GLU A 264 -4.08 -10.22 10.13
CA GLU A 264 -2.97 -10.47 11.07
C GLU A 264 -1.62 -9.91 10.59
N SER A 265 -1.23 -10.14 9.32
CA SER A 265 0.09 -9.69 8.85
C SER A 265 0.28 -8.17 8.92
N ILE A 266 -0.76 -7.35 8.71
CA ILE A 266 -0.60 -5.90 8.78
C ILE A 266 -0.81 -5.40 10.22
N VAL A 267 -1.89 -5.81 10.90
CA VAL A 267 -2.19 -5.31 12.25
C VAL A 267 -1.23 -5.86 13.29
N VAL A 268 -0.96 -7.18 13.31
CA VAL A 268 0.00 -7.75 14.26
C VAL A 268 1.42 -7.59 13.75
N GLY A 269 1.66 -7.79 12.45
CA GLY A 269 3.01 -7.80 11.90
C GLY A 269 3.63 -6.40 11.75
N TRP A 270 2.97 -5.49 11.03
CA TRP A 270 3.52 -4.15 10.78
C TRP A 270 3.42 -3.24 12.01
N LEU A 271 2.27 -3.19 12.69
CA LEU A 271 2.07 -2.32 13.87
C LEU A 271 3.07 -2.65 14.97
N LYS A 272 3.20 -3.94 15.32
CA LYS A 272 4.22 -4.41 16.26
C LYS A 272 5.62 -4.04 15.77
N GLY A 273 5.91 -4.22 14.48
CA GLY A 273 7.18 -3.84 13.89
C GLY A 273 7.52 -2.36 14.05
N GLN A 274 6.51 -1.47 14.12
CA GLN A 274 6.73 -0.04 14.39
C GLN A 274 7.08 0.26 15.84
N ILE A 275 6.56 -0.55 16.78
CA ILE A 275 6.83 -0.39 18.21
C ILE A 275 8.17 -1.04 18.59
N LEU A 276 8.60 -2.09 17.89
CA LEU A 276 9.88 -2.77 18.15
C LEU A 276 11.13 -1.89 17.98
N ASP A 277 10.99 -0.68 17.44
CA ASP A 277 12.06 0.33 17.35
C ASP A 277 12.32 1.06 18.69
N LEU A 278 11.49 0.87 19.73
CA LEU A 278 11.74 1.43 21.06
C LEU A 278 13.04 0.88 21.67
N GLU A 279 13.79 1.75 22.34
CA GLU A 279 15.13 1.46 22.85
C GLU A 279 15.11 1.07 24.33
N ASP A 280 14.43 -0.02 24.69
CA ASP A 280 14.29 -0.47 26.10
C ASP A 280 15.61 -0.59 26.88
N HIS A 281 16.73 -0.78 26.19
CA HIS A 281 18.07 -0.78 26.80
C HIS A 281 18.45 0.58 27.43
N LEU A 282 17.72 1.65 27.12
CA LEU A 282 17.89 3.02 27.63
C LEU A 282 16.89 3.37 28.75
N LEU A 283 16.00 2.47 29.18
CA LEU A 283 14.99 2.73 30.23
C LEU A 283 15.53 3.40 31.51
N VAL A 284 16.76 3.07 31.91
CA VAL A 284 17.39 3.63 33.13
C VAL A 284 17.84 5.09 32.94
N ASN A 285 18.05 5.50 31.69
CA ASN A 285 18.50 6.83 31.29
C ASN A 285 17.35 7.71 30.80
N ASP A 286 16.19 7.11 30.53
CA ASP A 286 14.98 7.84 30.17
C ASP A 286 14.38 8.51 31.42
N SER A 287 14.19 9.82 31.33
CA SER A 287 13.80 10.67 32.46
C SER A 287 12.50 11.45 32.23
N ALA A 288 11.91 11.37 31.03
CA ALA A 288 10.69 12.10 30.68
C ALA A 288 9.99 11.51 29.45
N ILE A 289 8.68 11.26 29.54
CA ILE A 289 7.90 10.56 28.50
C ILE A 289 7.67 11.31 27.18
N GLN A 290 8.14 12.55 27.05
CA GLN A 290 7.95 13.41 25.88
C GLN A 290 9.28 13.88 25.29
N ASN A 291 10.38 13.23 25.64
CA ASN A 291 11.72 13.58 25.17
C ASN A 291 12.05 12.85 23.85
N GLU A 292 13.31 12.89 23.43
CA GLU A 292 13.85 12.23 22.25
C GLU A 292 14.34 10.77 22.48
N VAL A 293 14.19 10.24 23.69
CA VAL A 293 14.63 8.89 24.11
C VAL A 293 13.40 7.99 24.21
N HIS A 294 13.12 7.24 23.15
CA HIS A 294 11.87 6.47 23.03
C HIS A 294 11.99 5.09 23.68
N THR A 295 11.26 4.87 24.77
CA THR A 295 11.28 3.58 25.50
C THR A 295 9.87 3.13 25.92
N ALA A 296 9.73 1.91 26.44
CA ALA A 296 8.45 1.48 27.01
C ALA A 296 7.92 2.38 28.15
N LEU A 297 8.78 3.20 28.79
CA LEU A 297 8.38 4.13 29.85
C LEU A 297 7.40 5.20 29.35
N ASP A 298 7.47 5.58 28.07
CA ASP A 298 6.59 6.56 27.43
C ASP A 298 5.10 6.17 27.53
N TYR A 299 4.84 4.87 27.66
CA TYR A 299 3.52 4.26 27.77
C TYR A 299 3.24 3.73 29.19
N ASN A 300 4.09 4.07 30.17
CA ASN A 300 4.05 3.52 31.54
C ASN A 300 4.18 1.98 31.57
N MET A 301 5.02 1.43 30.69
CA MET A 301 5.30 0.00 30.56
C MET A 301 6.77 -0.31 30.79
N ASN A 302 7.07 -1.61 30.95
CA ASN A 302 8.45 -2.07 31.21
C ASN A 302 9.09 -2.75 30.01
N THR A 303 8.31 -3.13 29.00
CA THR A 303 8.82 -3.80 27.80
C THR A 303 8.12 -3.31 26.54
N VAL A 304 8.88 -3.20 25.46
CA VAL A 304 8.40 -2.90 24.11
C VAL A 304 7.32 -3.89 23.63
N MET A 305 7.33 -5.10 24.17
CA MET A 305 6.34 -6.12 23.86
C MET A 305 4.98 -5.81 24.45
N ASP A 306 4.94 -5.28 25.69
CA ASP A 306 3.69 -4.85 26.32
C ASP A 306 3.06 -3.69 25.53
N VAL A 307 3.89 -2.72 25.10
CA VAL A 307 3.43 -1.57 24.29
C VAL A 307 2.86 -2.05 22.95
N ALA A 308 3.52 -3.02 22.31
CA ALA A 308 3.05 -3.58 21.06
C ALA A 308 1.71 -4.34 21.21
N GLU A 309 1.53 -5.05 22.32
CA GLU A 309 0.26 -5.73 22.62
C GLU A 309 -0.88 -4.71 22.82
N GLU A 310 -0.63 -3.61 23.54
CA GLU A 310 -1.62 -2.56 23.77
C GLU A 310 -2.01 -1.81 22.47
N ALA A 311 -1.03 -1.53 21.60
CA ALA A 311 -1.29 -0.96 20.29
C ALA A 311 -2.18 -1.88 19.42
N ILE A 312 -1.97 -3.20 19.49
CA ILE A 312 -2.83 -4.18 18.81
C ILE A 312 -4.23 -4.19 19.44
N GLU A 313 -4.31 -4.15 20.77
CA GLU A 313 -5.59 -4.10 21.49
C GLU A 313 -6.45 -2.91 21.09
N TYR A 314 -5.84 -1.75 20.80
CA TYR A 314 -6.55 -0.58 20.28
C TYR A 314 -7.34 -0.89 18.99
N PHE A 315 -6.74 -1.62 18.05
CA PHE A 315 -7.39 -2.02 16.79
C PHE A 315 -8.45 -3.12 16.97
N THR A 316 -8.38 -3.92 18.04
CA THR A 316 -9.17 -5.16 18.12
C THR A 316 -10.16 -5.19 19.27
N SER A 317 -9.72 -4.89 20.48
CA SER A 317 -10.40 -5.24 21.73
C SER A 317 -10.71 -4.02 22.59
N PHE A 318 -10.16 -2.84 22.26
CA PHE A 318 -10.35 -1.60 23.00
C PHE A 318 -11.81 -1.22 23.10
N ARG A 319 -12.21 -0.76 24.30
CA ARG A 319 -13.56 -0.28 24.60
C ARG A 319 -13.51 0.94 25.51
N SER A 320 -14.50 1.81 25.37
CA SER A 320 -14.82 2.80 26.39
C SER A 320 -16.33 2.82 26.65
N ASN A 321 -16.73 3.08 27.89
CA ASN A 321 -18.13 3.27 28.30
C ASN A 321 -19.13 2.19 27.83
N GLY A 322 -18.67 0.93 27.74
CA GLY A 322 -19.51 -0.20 27.30
C GLY A 322 -19.72 -0.29 25.79
N SER A 323 -18.89 0.39 24.99
CA SER A 323 -18.89 0.29 23.52
C SER A 323 -18.59 -1.13 23.03
N ASN A 324 -18.90 -1.37 21.76
CA ASN A 324 -18.33 -2.50 21.03
C ASN A 324 -16.82 -2.30 20.86
N PRO A 325 -16.05 -3.40 20.77
CA PRO A 325 -14.60 -3.32 20.72
C PRO A 325 -14.10 -2.86 19.34
N GLY A 326 -12.82 -2.50 19.27
CA GLY A 326 -12.14 -2.04 18.05
C GLY A 326 -12.45 -2.86 16.80
N ALA A 327 -12.60 -4.18 16.91
CA ALA A 327 -12.90 -5.07 15.78
C ALA A 327 -14.31 -4.94 15.19
N TYR A 328 -15.20 -4.13 15.76
CA TYR A 328 -16.58 -3.98 15.31
C TYR A 328 -16.77 -2.66 14.55
N PRO A 329 -17.59 -2.64 13.47
CA PRO A 329 -17.72 -1.46 12.62
C PRO A 329 -18.31 -0.23 13.30
N ASN A 330 -19.08 -0.41 14.38
CA ASN A 330 -19.62 0.67 15.21
C ASN A 330 -18.80 0.91 16.48
N CYS A 331 -17.52 0.52 16.51
CA CYS A 331 -16.62 0.95 17.57
C CYS A 331 -16.52 2.47 17.59
N ILE A 332 -16.58 3.05 18.78
CA ILE A 332 -16.45 4.50 18.99
C ILE A 332 -15.10 5.05 18.51
N ALA A 333 -14.03 4.24 18.56
CA ALA A 333 -12.69 4.63 18.10
C ALA A 333 -12.54 4.57 16.57
N ARG A 334 -13.58 4.17 15.81
CA ARG A 334 -13.49 4.08 14.36
C ARG A 334 -13.17 5.43 13.71
N SER A 335 -13.68 6.53 14.28
CA SER A 335 -13.38 7.90 13.84
C SER A 335 -11.90 8.29 13.96
N ASP A 336 -11.05 7.45 14.56
CA ASP A 336 -9.61 7.70 14.68
C ASP A 336 -8.82 7.04 13.55
N MET A 337 -9.42 6.03 12.91
CA MET A 337 -8.80 5.19 11.87
C MET A 337 -9.41 5.43 10.49
N ASP A 338 -10.64 5.94 10.43
CA ASP A 338 -11.44 6.03 9.21
C ASP A 338 -12.02 7.45 9.04
N ALA A 339 -11.51 8.19 8.05
CA ALA A 339 -11.97 9.55 7.77
C ALA A 339 -13.44 9.63 7.35
N SER A 340 -14.03 8.54 6.84
CA SER A 340 -15.45 8.50 6.48
C SER A 340 -16.38 8.54 7.70
N ARG A 341 -15.86 8.19 8.88
CA ARG A 341 -16.58 8.19 10.16
C ARG A 341 -16.15 9.30 11.12
N ALA A 342 -15.21 10.13 10.72
CA ALA A 342 -14.73 11.28 11.48
C ALA A 342 -15.41 12.58 11.03
N TYR A 343 -16.73 12.70 11.23
CA TYR A 343 -17.54 13.82 10.71
C TYR A 343 -17.05 15.20 11.15
N VAL A 344 -17.30 16.20 10.29
CA VAL A 344 -16.91 17.59 10.54
C VAL A 344 -18.12 18.53 10.50
N ASP A 345 -17.96 19.70 11.11
CA ASP A 345 -18.92 20.78 11.03
C ASP A 345 -18.88 21.48 9.65
N SER A 346 -19.70 22.52 9.48
CA SER A 346 -19.74 23.29 8.23
C SER A 346 -18.45 24.07 7.93
N SER A 347 -17.58 24.27 8.92
CA SER A 347 -16.28 24.95 8.82
C SER A 347 -15.16 23.97 8.44
N GLY A 348 -15.37 22.67 8.66
CA GLY A 348 -14.38 21.63 8.46
C GLY A 348 -13.67 21.21 9.74
N GLU A 349 -14.18 21.60 10.90
CA GLU A 349 -13.63 21.25 12.22
C GLU A 349 -14.28 19.95 12.73
N ALA A 350 -13.58 19.21 13.58
CA ALA A 350 -14.10 17.97 14.17
C ALA A 350 -15.44 18.21 14.89
N ASP A 351 -16.45 17.39 14.61
CA ASP A 351 -17.76 17.45 15.27
C ASP A 351 -18.38 16.06 15.31
N ALA A 352 -18.58 15.51 16.52
CA ALA A 352 -19.22 14.21 16.72
C ALA A 352 -20.66 14.13 16.21
N ASN A 353 -21.34 15.28 16.11
CA ASN A 353 -22.70 15.40 15.55
C ASN A 353 -22.69 16.07 14.17
N GLY A 354 -21.51 16.15 13.53
CA GLY A 354 -21.34 16.78 12.24
C GLY A 354 -22.12 16.04 11.15
N ASP A 355 -22.67 16.81 10.21
CA ASP A 355 -23.41 16.29 9.06
C ASP A 355 -22.54 16.19 7.79
N PHE A 356 -21.27 16.61 7.86
CA PHE A 356 -20.38 16.69 6.70
C PHE A 356 -19.28 15.63 6.76
N SER A 357 -19.03 14.98 5.62
CA SER A 357 -17.88 14.09 5.44
C SER A 357 -16.58 14.88 5.60
N ARG A 358 -15.61 14.31 6.32
CA ARG A 358 -14.27 14.88 6.47
C ARG A 358 -13.54 15.05 5.14
N TYR A 359 -13.85 14.22 4.15
CA TYR A 359 -13.29 14.36 2.80
C TYR A 359 -13.62 15.72 2.15
N SER A 360 -14.64 16.44 2.65
CA SER A 360 -14.92 17.83 2.23
C SER A 360 -13.82 18.83 2.61
N ASN A 361 -12.94 18.48 3.55
CA ASN A 361 -11.75 19.27 3.90
C ASN A 361 -10.65 19.18 2.84
N MET A 362 -10.58 18.06 2.12
CA MET A 362 -9.46 17.68 1.26
C MET A 362 -9.53 18.35 -0.12
N ARG A 363 -9.71 19.67 -0.14
CA ARG A 363 -9.81 20.51 -1.36
C ARG A 363 -8.45 20.75 -2.01
N VAL A 364 -7.77 19.67 -2.38
CA VAL A 364 -6.42 19.66 -2.95
C VAL A 364 -6.32 18.63 -4.09
N PRO A 365 -5.65 18.94 -5.20
CA PRO A 365 -5.29 17.96 -6.23
C PRO A 365 -4.52 16.77 -5.65
N ALA A 366 -4.85 15.53 -6.03
CA ALA A 366 -4.10 14.35 -5.61
C ALA A 366 -3.90 13.31 -6.73
N TYR A 367 -2.70 12.74 -6.78
CA TYR A 367 -2.30 11.67 -7.69
C TYR A 367 -2.13 10.36 -6.92
N HIS A 368 -3.18 9.55 -6.94
CA HIS A 368 -3.31 8.27 -6.26
C HIS A 368 -2.63 7.18 -7.10
N LEU A 369 -1.47 6.68 -6.66
CA LEU A 369 -0.71 5.64 -7.37
C LEU A 369 -0.72 4.32 -6.60
N THR A 370 -1.21 3.25 -7.21
CA THR A 370 -1.36 1.95 -6.54
C THR A 370 -1.26 0.79 -7.52
N GLY A 371 -1.41 -0.44 -7.03
CA GLY A 371 -1.39 -1.65 -7.83
C GLY A 371 -2.50 -2.62 -7.47
N TRP A 372 -2.87 -3.49 -8.40
CA TRP A 372 -3.94 -4.47 -8.20
C TRP A 372 -3.73 -5.42 -7.02
N TRP A 373 -2.47 -5.69 -6.67
CA TRP A 373 -2.10 -6.50 -5.51
C TRP A 373 -1.43 -5.66 -4.43
N ASP A 374 -1.73 -4.37 -4.37
CA ASP A 374 -1.42 -3.55 -3.22
C ASP A 374 -2.35 -3.90 -2.03
N ILE A 375 -1.81 -3.81 -0.81
CA ILE A 375 -2.56 -4.11 0.41
C ILE A 375 -3.67 -3.11 0.70
N PHE A 376 -3.64 -1.91 0.11
CA PHE A 376 -4.60 -0.83 0.33
C PHE A 376 -5.43 -0.51 -0.93
N ILE A 377 -5.46 -1.38 -1.95
CA ILE A 377 -6.07 -1.08 -3.25
C ILE A 377 -7.53 -0.61 -3.13
N ASP A 378 -8.34 -1.31 -2.33
CA ASP A 378 -9.72 -0.95 -2.02
C ASP A 378 -9.81 0.38 -1.26
N GLY A 379 -8.98 0.56 -0.23
CA GLY A 379 -8.92 1.80 0.57
C GLY A 379 -8.50 3.03 -0.24
N GLN A 380 -7.57 2.86 -1.18
CA GLN A 380 -7.11 3.94 -2.04
C GLN A 380 -8.16 4.31 -3.10
N ILE A 381 -8.86 3.32 -3.66
CA ILE A 381 -10.02 3.56 -4.54
C ILE A 381 -11.13 4.28 -3.77
N GLU A 382 -11.41 3.86 -2.53
CA GLU A 382 -12.40 4.50 -1.67
C GLU A 382 -12.02 5.95 -1.36
N THR A 383 -10.78 6.19 -0.92
CA THR A 383 -10.25 7.53 -0.64
C THR A 383 -10.39 8.45 -1.86
N PHE A 384 -10.02 7.97 -3.06
CA PHE A 384 -10.21 8.67 -4.33
C PHE A 384 -11.68 9.03 -4.59
N ASN A 385 -12.59 8.05 -4.45
CA ASN A 385 -14.02 8.25 -4.70
C ASN A 385 -14.65 9.22 -3.69
N GLN A 386 -14.27 9.12 -2.41
CA GLN A 386 -14.73 10.00 -1.35
C GLN A 386 -14.24 11.43 -1.54
N MET A 387 -12.96 11.63 -1.87
CA MET A 387 -12.45 12.98 -2.20
C MET A 387 -13.25 13.60 -3.34
N ARG A 388 -13.45 12.87 -4.44
CA ARG A 388 -14.19 13.39 -5.61
C ARG A 388 -15.64 13.73 -5.31
N SER A 389 -16.31 12.92 -4.49
CA SER A 389 -17.74 13.09 -4.21
C SER A 389 -18.03 14.22 -3.21
N ASN A 390 -17.00 14.70 -2.49
CA ASN A 390 -17.15 15.66 -1.40
C ASN A 390 -16.48 17.03 -1.65
N ILE A 391 -15.87 17.25 -2.83
CA ILE A 391 -15.21 18.52 -3.20
C ILE A 391 -15.77 19.07 -4.51
N ASP A 392 -15.43 20.33 -4.83
CA ASP A 392 -15.90 20.99 -6.06
C ASP A 392 -15.44 20.27 -7.34
N ASP A 393 -16.29 20.25 -8.37
CA ASP A 393 -16.03 19.57 -9.66
C ASP A 393 -14.67 19.88 -10.29
N SER A 394 -14.19 21.13 -10.16
CA SER A 394 -12.89 21.52 -10.70
C SER A 394 -11.71 20.81 -10.02
N LEU A 395 -11.83 20.53 -8.72
CA LEU A 395 -10.83 19.77 -7.95
C LEU A 395 -11.08 18.27 -8.05
N ALA A 396 -12.34 17.85 -8.20
CA ALA A 396 -12.69 16.45 -8.44
C ALA A 396 -12.06 15.91 -9.74
N ARG A 397 -11.95 16.75 -10.79
CA ARG A 397 -11.21 16.43 -12.04
C ARG A 397 -9.69 16.39 -11.88
N LEU A 398 -9.16 16.85 -10.74
CA LEU A 398 -7.75 16.79 -10.37
C LEU A 398 -7.47 15.68 -9.35
N GLN A 399 -8.42 14.78 -9.12
CA GLN A 399 -8.14 13.50 -8.49
C GLN A 399 -7.79 12.52 -9.60
N LYS A 400 -6.55 12.01 -9.59
CA LYS A 400 -6.02 11.07 -10.60
C LYS A 400 -5.70 9.75 -9.95
N LEU A 401 -6.23 8.65 -10.46
CA LEU A 401 -5.98 7.30 -9.96
C LEU A 401 -5.26 6.47 -11.02
N VAL A 402 -4.10 5.93 -10.64
CA VAL A 402 -3.33 5.00 -11.46
C VAL A 402 -3.20 3.67 -10.76
N ILE A 403 -3.64 2.60 -11.42
CA ILE A 403 -3.57 1.22 -10.90
C ILE A 403 -2.77 0.35 -11.87
N GLY A 404 -1.53 0.03 -11.53
CA GLY A 404 -0.69 -0.86 -12.34
C GLY A 404 -0.75 -2.33 -11.90
N PRO A 405 -0.05 -3.24 -12.62
CA PRO A 405 0.04 -4.66 -12.29
C PRO A 405 1.03 -4.93 -11.15
N TRP A 406 0.97 -4.11 -10.11
CA TRP A 406 1.96 -4.05 -9.04
C TRP A 406 1.39 -4.57 -7.72
N ALA A 407 2.30 -4.86 -6.80
CA ALA A 407 2.04 -5.09 -5.39
C ALA A 407 2.62 -3.94 -4.54
N HIS A 408 2.40 -3.98 -3.23
CA HIS A 408 2.81 -2.92 -2.30
C HIS A 408 4.29 -2.50 -2.44
N GLN A 409 5.16 -3.45 -2.78
CA GLN A 409 6.61 -3.22 -2.91
C GLN A 409 7.16 -3.21 -4.33
N THR A 410 6.29 -3.23 -5.35
CA THR A 410 6.70 -3.37 -6.76
C THR A 410 6.07 -2.30 -7.66
N ILE A 411 5.64 -1.18 -7.09
CA ILE A 411 5.12 -0.04 -7.87
C ILE A 411 6.16 0.38 -8.91
N SER A 412 5.70 0.61 -10.14
CA SER A 412 6.54 0.86 -11.33
C SER A 412 7.42 -0.31 -11.77
N SER A 413 7.37 -1.49 -11.15
CA SER A 413 8.17 -2.65 -11.59
C SER A 413 7.61 -3.32 -12.84
N LEU A 414 8.48 -3.83 -13.71
CA LEU A 414 8.07 -4.74 -14.79
C LEU A 414 7.78 -6.16 -14.29
N SER A 415 8.20 -6.50 -13.08
CA SER A 415 7.91 -7.81 -12.48
C SER A 415 7.12 -7.68 -11.18
N THR A 416 6.20 -8.63 -10.95
CA THR A 416 5.49 -8.75 -9.68
C THR A 416 5.12 -10.23 -9.45
N GLY A 417 5.53 -10.77 -8.30
CA GLY A 417 5.37 -12.19 -7.99
C GLY A 417 6.27 -13.05 -8.88
N ASP A 418 5.66 -13.92 -9.69
CA ASP A 418 6.30 -14.77 -10.70
C ASP A 418 6.05 -14.28 -12.13
N MET A 419 5.46 -13.10 -12.28
CA MET A 419 5.12 -12.53 -13.58
C MET A 419 6.11 -11.42 -13.97
N TYR A 420 6.49 -11.42 -15.25
CA TYR A 420 7.22 -10.34 -15.90
C TYR A 420 6.37 -9.79 -17.04
N TYR A 421 5.92 -8.55 -16.92
CA TYR A 421 4.99 -7.90 -17.83
C TYR A 421 5.70 -7.22 -19.02
N LYS A 422 4.92 -6.71 -19.97
CA LYS A 422 5.39 -5.93 -21.12
C LYS A 422 5.97 -4.57 -20.66
N ASP A 423 6.91 -4.02 -21.42
CA ASP A 423 7.58 -2.73 -21.13
C ASP A 423 6.59 -1.55 -21.03
N ASN A 424 5.41 -1.66 -21.63
CA ASN A 424 4.37 -0.62 -21.58
C ASN A 424 3.80 -0.38 -20.17
N VAL A 425 4.05 -1.27 -19.21
CA VAL A 425 3.79 -0.99 -17.78
C VAL A 425 4.47 0.30 -17.33
N GLY A 426 5.66 0.59 -17.87
CA GLY A 426 6.42 1.80 -17.60
C GLY A 426 5.94 3.05 -18.36
N GLU A 427 4.86 3.01 -19.17
CA GLU A 427 4.46 4.17 -19.99
C GLU A 427 4.15 5.44 -19.19
N ILE A 428 3.55 5.30 -18.00
CA ILE A 428 3.18 6.42 -17.12
C ILE A 428 4.35 6.83 -16.21
N THR A 429 5.05 5.84 -15.65
CA THR A 429 6.10 6.06 -14.64
C THR A 429 7.45 6.36 -15.29
N LYS A 430 7.69 5.87 -16.50
CA LYS A 430 8.94 6.00 -17.29
C LYS A 430 10.17 5.34 -16.66
N PHE A 431 9.98 4.53 -15.63
CA PHE A 431 11.05 3.77 -14.98
C PHE A 431 10.56 2.42 -14.49
N ASP A 432 11.49 1.46 -14.42
CA ASP A 432 11.33 0.17 -13.76
C ASP A 432 12.02 0.21 -12.40
N LEU A 433 11.27 -0.03 -11.32
CA LEU A 433 11.82 -0.02 -9.96
C LEU A 433 12.83 -1.16 -9.73
N GLU A 434 12.68 -2.31 -10.39
CA GLU A 434 13.60 -3.44 -10.21
C GLU A 434 14.94 -3.26 -10.90
N HIS A 435 14.97 -2.48 -11.98
CA HIS A 435 16.16 -2.19 -12.78
C HIS A 435 16.50 -0.69 -12.76
N ILE A 436 16.21 -0.02 -11.63
CA ILE A 436 16.36 1.42 -11.48
C ILE A 436 17.81 1.89 -11.73
N GLU A 437 18.82 1.03 -11.52
CA GLU A 437 20.22 1.32 -11.87
C GLU A 437 20.47 1.56 -13.38
N THR A 438 19.55 1.10 -14.24
CA THR A 438 19.67 1.23 -15.70
C THR A 438 18.80 2.33 -16.29
N VAL A 439 17.94 2.94 -15.46
CA VAL A 439 16.99 3.97 -15.91
C VAL A 439 17.71 5.30 -16.06
N SER A 440 17.53 5.95 -17.20
CA SER A 440 18.08 7.28 -17.42
C SER A 440 17.27 8.36 -16.70
N LEU A 441 17.96 9.33 -16.13
CA LEU A 441 17.32 10.50 -15.53
C LEU A 441 16.40 11.22 -16.52
N SER A 442 16.76 11.27 -17.82
CA SER A 442 15.92 11.85 -18.87
C SER A 442 14.54 11.20 -18.93
N SER A 443 14.47 9.87 -18.86
CA SER A 443 13.20 9.14 -18.83
C SER A 443 12.38 9.49 -17.59
N ILE A 444 13.02 9.61 -16.42
CA ILE A 444 12.37 10.00 -15.16
C ILE A 444 11.77 11.42 -15.26
N LEU A 445 12.48 12.36 -15.89
CA LEU A 445 12.00 13.74 -16.09
C LEU A 445 10.76 13.80 -16.99
N GLU A 446 10.59 12.84 -17.90
CA GLU A 446 9.40 12.69 -18.73
C GLU A 446 8.25 11.97 -18.02
N SER A 447 8.46 11.46 -16.80
CA SER A 447 7.40 10.77 -16.07
C SER A 447 6.25 11.69 -15.69
N GLU A 448 5.03 11.14 -15.71
CA GLU A 448 3.86 11.92 -15.30
C GLU A 448 3.91 12.33 -13.82
N LEU A 449 4.69 11.63 -13.00
CA LEU A 449 4.88 11.98 -11.58
C LEU A 449 5.59 13.34 -11.45
N ILE A 450 6.57 13.62 -12.31
CA ILE A 450 7.24 14.93 -12.35
C ILE A 450 6.33 15.99 -12.99
N GLN A 451 5.64 15.64 -14.08
CA GLN A 451 4.69 16.53 -14.74
C GLN A 451 3.56 16.97 -13.79
N TRP A 452 3.10 16.06 -12.93
CA TRP A 452 2.09 16.34 -11.90
C TRP A 452 2.51 17.45 -10.95
N TYR A 453 3.75 17.42 -10.44
CA TYR A 453 4.25 18.49 -9.58
C TYR A 453 4.49 19.79 -10.34
N ARG A 454 4.97 19.73 -11.60
CA ARG A 454 5.03 20.94 -12.44
C ARG A 454 3.65 21.56 -12.64
N TYR A 455 2.61 20.73 -12.79
CA TYR A 455 1.24 21.20 -12.94
C TYR A 455 0.69 21.80 -11.64
N THR A 456 0.84 21.08 -10.53
CA THR A 456 0.21 21.45 -9.24
C THR A 456 1.01 22.43 -8.40
N LEU A 457 2.34 22.45 -8.50
CA LEU A 457 3.19 23.34 -7.70
C LEU A 457 3.64 24.58 -8.48
N ASN A 458 3.87 24.45 -9.79
CA ASN A 458 4.37 25.56 -10.59
C ASN A 458 3.29 26.29 -11.39
N ASN A 459 2.17 25.63 -11.71
CA ASN A 459 1.16 26.15 -12.63
C ASN A 459 -0.28 26.03 -12.09
N ASN A 460 -0.47 26.15 -10.78
CA ASN A 460 -1.80 26.08 -10.16
C ASN A 460 -2.60 27.39 -10.24
N SER A 461 -3.83 27.37 -9.70
CA SER A 461 -4.75 28.50 -9.70
C SER A 461 -4.34 29.65 -8.78
N TYR A 462 -3.59 29.38 -7.71
CA TYR A 462 -3.10 30.39 -6.78
C TYR A 462 -1.83 31.09 -7.32
N LYS A 463 -0.88 30.30 -7.81
CA LYS A 463 0.45 30.78 -8.22
C LYS A 463 0.95 30.06 -9.47
N LYS A 464 1.34 30.86 -10.47
CA LYS A 464 2.02 30.44 -11.70
C LYS A 464 3.43 31.01 -11.75
N ILE A 465 4.43 30.15 -11.62
CA ILE A 465 5.86 30.52 -11.60
C ILE A 465 6.65 29.98 -12.80
N GLY A 466 6.07 29.06 -13.58
CA GLY A 466 6.76 28.44 -14.73
C GLY A 466 7.86 27.47 -14.32
N ASP A 467 8.85 27.26 -15.18
CA ASP A 467 9.99 26.39 -14.92
C ASP A 467 11.09 27.09 -14.12
N PRO A 468 11.91 26.33 -13.35
CA PRO A 468 13.03 26.91 -12.62
C PRO A 468 14.08 27.47 -13.58
N THR A 469 14.65 28.60 -13.18
CA THR A 469 15.83 29.20 -13.81
C THR A 469 17.06 28.85 -12.99
N TYR A 470 18.08 28.33 -13.66
CA TYR A 470 19.38 28.07 -13.06
C TYR A 470 20.26 29.31 -13.15
N ILE A 471 20.96 29.62 -12.07
CA ILE A 471 21.83 30.79 -11.98
C ILE A 471 23.20 30.40 -11.43
N PHE A 472 24.25 30.83 -12.12
CA PHE A 472 25.59 30.92 -11.56
C PHE A 472 25.81 32.41 -11.23
N PRO A 473 25.74 32.80 -9.95
CA PRO A 473 25.71 34.20 -9.58
C PRO A 473 27.04 34.88 -9.84
N GLU A 474 26.99 36.21 -9.99
CA GLU A 474 28.16 37.07 -10.03
C GLU A 474 29.08 36.77 -8.83
N ASN A 475 30.33 36.44 -9.14
CA ASN A 475 31.38 36.36 -8.15
C ASN A 475 31.78 37.80 -7.77
N LYS A 476 31.58 38.17 -6.50
CA LYS A 476 31.94 39.50 -5.99
C LYS A 476 33.37 39.57 -5.47
N GLU A 477 34.01 38.41 -5.33
CA GLU A 477 35.36 38.28 -4.84
C GLU A 477 36.32 38.07 -6.02
N TRP A 478 37.57 38.47 -5.80
CA TRP A 478 38.65 38.28 -6.77
C TRP A 478 39.50 37.11 -6.30
N ASP A 479 39.51 36.04 -7.09
CA ASP A 479 40.24 34.81 -6.81
C ASP A 479 41.67 34.93 -7.37
N ASP A 480 42.69 34.63 -6.56
CA ASP A 480 44.10 34.66 -6.97
C ASP A 480 44.44 33.41 -7.80
N ILE A 481 44.94 33.64 -9.02
CA ILE A 481 45.33 32.59 -9.98
C ILE A 481 46.84 32.53 -10.20
N GLY A 482 47.60 33.22 -9.36
CA GLY A 482 49.05 33.25 -9.42
C GLY A 482 49.59 34.23 -10.47
N GLY A 483 50.91 34.45 -10.44
CA GLY A 483 51.57 35.36 -11.38
C GLY A 483 51.16 36.84 -11.22
N TYR A 484 50.64 37.21 -10.05
CA TYR A 484 50.01 38.51 -9.76
C TYR A 484 48.72 38.77 -10.53
N PHE A 485 48.02 37.73 -11.00
CA PHE A 485 46.71 37.87 -11.60
C PHE A 485 45.62 37.45 -10.61
N THR A 486 44.55 38.23 -10.57
CA THR A 486 43.31 37.82 -9.91
C THR A 486 42.16 37.89 -10.91
N VAL A 487 41.15 37.06 -10.69
CA VAL A 487 40.05 36.86 -11.63
C VAL A 487 38.72 36.83 -10.90
N ARG A 488 37.68 37.25 -11.61
CA ARG A 488 36.31 37.28 -11.14
C ARG A 488 35.43 36.60 -12.18
N ILE A 489 34.99 35.38 -11.86
CA ILE A 489 34.17 34.53 -12.73
C ILE A 489 33.07 33.85 -11.90
N PRO A 490 31.81 33.88 -12.34
CA PRO A 490 31.27 34.77 -13.38
C PRO A 490 31.40 36.25 -12.97
N ALA A 491 31.67 37.15 -13.92
CA ALA A 491 31.74 38.60 -13.66
C ALA A 491 30.36 39.29 -13.59
N GLU A 492 29.31 38.59 -14.02
CA GLU A 492 27.90 38.94 -13.90
C GLU A 492 27.08 37.64 -13.77
N ASP A 493 25.82 37.72 -13.31
CA ASP A 493 24.93 36.56 -13.20
C ASP A 493 24.81 35.83 -14.55
N TYR A 494 25.05 34.53 -14.55
CA TYR A 494 24.86 33.67 -15.73
C TYR A 494 23.64 32.77 -15.53
N GLU A 495 22.60 32.99 -16.33
CA GLU A 495 21.32 32.30 -16.22
C GLU A 495 21.09 31.29 -17.35
N MET A 496 20.43 30.18 -17.04
CA MET A 496 20.02 29.17 -18.02
C MET A 496 18.69 28.51 -17.64
N SER A 497 18.01 27.94 -18.63
CA SER A 497 16.79 27.17 -18.39
C SER A 497 17.08 25.84 -17.68
N PHE A 498 16.07 25.25 -17.04
CA PHE A 498 16.13 23.88 -16.53
C PHE A 498 16.66 22.88 -17.57
N THR A 499 16.10 22.91 -18.79
CA THR A 499 16.53 22.01 -19.88
C THR A 499 17.98 22.23 -20.28
N ASP A 500 18.45 23.48 -20.26
CA ASP A 500 19.85 23.80 -20.57
C ASP A 500 20.79 23.30 -19.49
N MET A 501 20.40 23.39 -18.22
CA MET A 501 21.14 22.83 -17.10
C MET A 501 21.24 21.30 -17.21
N VAL A 502 20.11 20.61 -17.44
CA VAL A 502 20.11 19.14 -17.61
C VAL A 502 21.00 18.72 -18.79
N ASN A 503 20.91 19.43 -19.92
CA ASN A 503 21.74 19.16 -21.09
C ASN A 503 23.22 19.52 -20.90
N PHE A 504 23.53 20.43 -19.98
CA PHE A 504 24.91 20.69 -19.57
C PHE A 504 25.44 19.55 -18.69
N LEU A 505 24.67 19.12 -17.69
CA LEU A 505 25.03 18.03 -16.79
C LEU A 505 25.18 16.68 -17.51
N ASN A 506 24.38 16.43 -18.55
CA ASN A 506 24.50 15.21 -19.34
C ASN A 506 25.60 15.27 -20.42
N GLY A 507 26.34 16.39 -20.50
CA GLY A 507 27.47 16.58 -21.38
C GLY A 507 27.13 16.86 -22.84
N SER A 508 25.84 17.02 -23.19
CA SER A 508 25.38 17.24 -24.57
C SER A 508 25.44 18.71 -25.00
N LYS A 509 25.42 19.65 -24.05
CA LYS A 509 25.37 21.10 -24.31
C LYS A 509 26.51 21.86 -23.63
N SER A 510 27.09 22.82 -24.34
CA SER A 510 28.06 23.78 -23.81
C SER A 510 27.37 25.02 -23.25
N LEU A 511 27.94 25.66 -22.23
CA LEU A 511 27.54 27.00 -21.79
C LEU A 511 28.26 28.05 -22.62
N LYS A 512 27.55 29.10 -23.05
CA LYS A 512 28.05 30.04 -24.06
C LYS A 512 28.14 31.45 -23.49
N ASN A 513 29.19 32.18 -23.86
CA ASN A 513 29.31 33.62 -23.60
C ASN A 513 29.25 33.99 -22.10
N MET A 514 29.81 33.16 -21.23
CA MET A 514 30.00 33.51 -19.82
C MET A 514 31.02 34.65 -19.70
N LYS A 515 30.78 35.60 -18.79
CA LYS A 515 31.67 36.76 -18.60
C LYS A 515 32.69 36.50 -17.50
N GLY A 516 33.92 36.95 -17.73
CA GLY A 516 34.97 36.99 -16.73
C GLY A 516 35.70 38.32 -16.75
N GLU A 517 36.29 38.68 -15.62
CA GLU A 517 37.24 39.80 -15.54
C GLU A 517 38.55 39.31 -14.96
N VAL A 518 39.66 39.81 -15.51
CA VAL A 518 41.01 39.55 -15.00
C VAL A 518 41.70 40.87 -14.72
N ARG A 519 42.42 40.96 -13.60
CA ARG A 519 43.26 42.11 -13.27
C ARG A 519 44.66 41.65 -12.86
N PHE A 520 45.62 42.56 -12.99
CA PHE A 520 47.01 42.34 -12.61
C PHE A 520 47.32 43.13 -11.34
N ASP A 521 47.58 42.45 -10.23
CA ASP A 521 47.79 43.01 -8.88
C ASP A 521 49.19 42.71 -8.34
N PRO A 522 50.24 43.39 -8.84
CA PRO A 522 51.59 43.22 -8.30
C PRO A 522 51.68 43.81 -6.86
N PRO A 523 52.52 43.23 -5.98
CA PRO A 523 52.56 43.61 -4.56
C PRO A 523 52.81 45.10 -4.34
N GLY A 524 51.90 45.77 -3.62
CA GLY A 524 51.98 47.20 -3.32
C GLY A 524 51.24 48.13 -4.29
N THR A 525 50.48 47.57 -5.24
CA THR A 525 49.68 48.30 -6.23
C THR A 525 48.30 47.66 -6.33
N ILE A 526 47.23 48.46 -6.26
CA ILE A 526 45.89 48.06 -6.69
C ILE A 526 45.68 48.76 -8.03
N LEU A 527 45.56 48.01 -9.11
CA LEU A 527 45.18 48.57 -10.42
C LEU A 527 43.64 48.46 -10.52
N ASP A 528 42.96 49.60 -10.72
CA ASP A 528 41.50 49.64 -10.91
C ASP A 528 41.07 49.18 -12.32
N ASP A 529 42.02 49.01 -13.24
CA ASP A 529 41.74 48.59 -14.62
C ASP A 529 41.69 47.06 -14.71
N SER A 530 40.46 46.51 -14.77
CA SER A 530 40.23 45.10 -15.12
C SER A 530 39.98 44.93 -16.63
N LEU A 531 40.34 43.76 -17.16
CA LEU A 531 40.04 43.36 -18.54
C LEU A 531 38.84 42.40 -18.52
N SER A 532 37.71 42.83 -19.06
CA SER A 532 36.55 41.97 -19.29
C SER A 532 36.76 41.07 -20.51
N PHE A 533 36.34 39.82 -20.42
CA PHE A 533 36.36 38.85 -21.51
C PHE A 533 35.13 37.95 -21.48
N SER A 534 34.96 37.16 -22.54
CA SER A 534 33.88 36.18 -22.64
C SER A 534 34.45 34.85 -23.08
N PHE A 535 33.95 33.78 -22.49
CA PHE A 535 34.40 32.42 -22.76
C PHE A 535 33.20 31.48 -22.80
N ASP A 536 33.41 30.33 -23.43
CA ASP A 536 32.45 29.23 -23.45
C ASP A 536 32.94 28.15 -22.48
N VAL A 537 32.03 27.54 -21.73
CA VAL A 537 32.32 26.28 -21.04
C VAL A 537 31.98 25.15 -22.01
N PRO A 538 32.98 24.39 -22.51
CA PRO A 538 32.73 23.34 -23.49
C PRO A 538 31.80 22.27 -22.90
N ALA A 539 31.06 21.59 -23.78
CA ALA A 539 30.33 20.40 -23.40
C ALA A 539 31.33 19.32 -22.98
N PHE A 540 31.07 18.62 -21.88
CA PHE A 540 31.97 17.57 -21.38
C PHE A 540 32.05 16.35 -22.30
N GLY A 541 31.06 16.16 -23.19
CA GLY A 541 30.99 15.04 -24.13
C GLY A 541 30.61 13.71 -23.48
N THR A 542 30.66 13.64 -22.16
CA THR A 542 30.10 12.58 -21.31
C THR A 542 29.29 13.22 -20.19
N PRO A 543 28.28 12.53 -19.65
CA PRO A 543 27.57 12.99 -18.47
C PRO A 543 28.51 13.22 -17.29
N LEU A 544 28.27 14.32 -16.56
CA LEU A 544 28.89 14.59 -15.27
C LEU A 544 28.28 13.71 -14.18
N ILE A 545 26.95 13.55 -14.20
CA ILE A 545 26.24 12.67 -13.25
C ILE A 545 26.13 11.27 -13.85
N GLU A 546 26.63 10.28 -13.13
CA GLU A 546 26.53 8.87 -13.51
C GLU A 546 25.05 8.45 -13.69
N GLY A 547 24.74 7.73 -14.77
CA GLY A 547 23.38 7.28 -15.09
C GLY A 547 22.52 8.23 -15.95
N MET A 548 22.97 9.45 -16.23
CA MET A 548 22.35 10.28 -17.27
C MET A 548 22.70 9.78 -18.68
N GLU A 549 21.78 9.91 -19.63
CA GLU A 549 22.07 9.69 -21.05
C GLU A 549 22.79 10.89 -21.66
N SER A 550 23.77 10.67 -22.53
CA SER A 550 24.51 11.74 -23.22
C SER A 550 23.74 12.46 -24.34
N SER A 551 22.45 12.14 -24.50
CA SER A 551 21.57 12.73 -25.50
C SER A 551 20.89 13.99 -24.96
N PRO A 552 20.69 15.03 -25.79
CA PRO A 552 19.87 16.18 -25.40
C PRO A 552 18.45 15.77 -25.00
N VAL A 553 17.95 16.39 -23.94
CA VAL A 553 16.58 16.26 -23.43
C VAL A 553 15.77 17.48 -23.87
N ASP A 554 14.52 17.24 -24.22
CA ASP A 554 13.54 18.28 -24.55
C ASP A 554 12.92 18.89 -23.27
N PRO A 555 12.23 20.05 -23.37
CA PRO A 555 11.46 20.58 -22.25
C PRO A 555 10.40 19.59 -21.74
N ILE A 556 10.19 19.56 -20.42
CA ILE A 556 9.21 18.67 -19.79
C ILE A 556 7.81 18.98 -20.33
N PRO A 557 7.08 18.01 -20.91
CA PRO A 557 5.70 18.20 -21.33
C PRO A 557 4.82 18.59 -20.14
N LEU A 558 3.88 19.50 -20.34
CA LEU A 558 2.93 19.91 -19.31
C LEU A 558 1.48 19.74 -19.82
N PRO A 559 0.92 18.53 -19.73
CA PRO A 559 -0.48 18.31 -20.12
C PRO A 559 -1.41 19.06 -19.18
N ASP A 560 -2.59 19.46 -19.69
CA ASP A 560 -3.66 19.95 -18.82
C ASP A 560 -4.28 18.75 -18.10
N PHE A 561 -3.81 18.44 -16.89
CA PHE A 561 -4.33 17.30 -16.13
C PHE A 561 -5.85 17.37 -15.91
N ALA A 562 -6.47 18.56 -15.89
CA ALA A 562 -7.91 18.65 -15.68
C ALA A 562 -8.73 18.21 -16.92
N ASN A 563 -8.17 18.38 -18.12
CA ASN A 563 -8.91 18.26 -19.38
C ASN A 563 -8.34 17.21 -20.35
N ASP A 564 -7.02 16.98 -20.34
CA ASP A 564 -6.32 16.11 -21.29
C ASP A 564 -5.98 14.73 -20.71
N VAL A 565 -6.02 14.58 -19.38
CA VAL A 565 -5.65 13.34 -18.67
C VAL A 565 -6.87 12.72 -17.99
N SER A 566 -7.19 11.47 -18.32
CA SER A 566 -8.31 10.73 -17.70
C SER A 566 -8.17 10.64 -16.19
N ASN A 567 -9.29 10.67 -15.46
CA ASN A 567 -9.26 10.62 -14.00
C ASN A 567 -8.81 9.28 -13.44
N VAL A 568 -9.02 8.20 -14.19
CA VAL A 568 -8.57 6.85 -13.85
C VAL A 568 -7.83 6.24 -15.02
N ARG A 569 -6.65 5.69 -14.75
CA ARG A 569 -5.93 4.81 -15.66
C ARG A 569 -5.55 3.54 -14.94
N PHE A 570 -5.96 2.40 -15.48
CA PHE A 570 -5.70 1.12 -14.84
C PHE A 570 -5.22 0.10 -15.86
N TYR A 571 -4.33 -0.78 -15.43
CA TYR A 571 -3.71 -1.74 -16.32
C TYR A 571 -4.58 -2.99 -16.43
N VAL A 572 -5.05 -3.33 -17.62
CA VAL A 572 -5.81 -4.57 -17.85
C VAL A 572 -4.81 -5.71 -18.01
N ILE A 573 -4.71 -6.55 -16.98
CA ILE A 573 -3.77 -7.68 -16.96
C ILE A 573 -4.35 -8.84 -17.79
N GLY A 574 -3.50 -9.70 -18.34
CA GLY A 574 -3.93 -11.01 -18.80
C GLY A 574 -2.74 -11.91 -19.10
N PRO A 575 -2.85 -12.87 -20.04
CA PRO A 575 -1.83 -13.87 -20.27
C PRO A 575 -0.49 -13.25 -20.68
N VAL A 576 0.61 -13.80 -20.15
CA VAL A 576 1.97 -13.46 -20.57
C VAL A 576 2.78 -14.74 -20.78
N ASN A 577 3.40 -14.86 -21.95
CA ASN A 577 4.21 -16.02 -22.33
C ASN A 577 3.47 -17.36 -22.15
N ASP A 578 2.19 -17.43 -22.51
CA ASP A 578 1.31 -18.60 -22.39
C ASP A 578 1.45 -19.63 -23.52
N GLY A 579 2.15 -19.26 -24.60
CA GLY A 579 2.34 -20.11 -25.79
C GLY A 579 1.16 -20.09 -26.77
N VAL A 580 0.18 -19.19 -26.61
CA VAL A 580 -0.98 -19.06 -27.49
C VAL A 580 -0.89 -17.74 -28.26
N SER A 581 -0.63 -17.83 -29.56
CA SER A 581 -0.41 -16.65 -30.42
C SER A 581 -1.58 -15.68 -30.43
N GLU A 582 -2.81 -16.18 -30.32
CA GLU A 582 -4.03 -15.38 -30.32
C GLU A 582 -4.17 -14.47 -29.09
N ASN A 583 -3.49 -14.80 -27.98
CA ASN A 583 -3.58 -14.04 -26.74
C ASN A 583 -2.58 -12.86 -26.69
N ALA A 584 -1.66 -12.74 -27.65
CA ALA A 584 -0.53 -11.80 -27.59
C ALA A 584 -0.93 -10.32 -27.43
N GLU A 585 -2.04 -9.89 -28.04
CA GLU A 585 -2.53 -8.50 -28.03
C GLU A 585 -3.87 -8.34 -27.30
N LEU A 586 -4.33 -9.39 -26.61
CA LEU A 586 -5.64 -9.42 -25.95
C LEU A 586 -5.69 -8.51 -24.71
N SER A 587 -4.58 -8.42 -23.99
CA SER A 587 -4.46 -7.77 -22.68
C SER A 587 -3.10 -7.11 -22.52
N ASN A 588 -2.76 -6.69 -21.28
CA ASN A 588 -1.52 -6.03 -20.92
C ASN A 588 -1.41 -4.63 -21.56
N TYR A 589 -2.40 -3.78 -21.27
CA TYR A 589 -2.49 -2.40 -21.75
C TYR A 589 -3.13 -1.47 -20.70
N TRP A 590 -2.89 -0.16 -20.83
CA TRP A 590 -3.52 0.87 -20.00
C TRP A 590 -4.92 1.22 -20.51
N PHE A 591 -5.93 0.97 -19.69
CA PHE A 591 -7.31 1.40 -19.91
C PHE A 591 -7.54 2.78 -19.29
N HIS A 592 -8.30 3.62 -19.97
CA HIS A 592 -8.58 5.00 -19.58
C HIS A 592 -10.07 5.14 -19.25
N SER A 593 -10.37 5.71 -18.09
CA SER A 593 -11.74 5.92 -17.61
C SER A 593 -11.83 7.19 -16.76
N ASP A 594 -13.05 7.67 -16.53
CA ASP A 594 -13.30 8.71 -15.55
C ASP A 594 -13.74 8.18 -14.19
N THR A 595 -14.06 6.89 -14.03
CA THR A 595 -14.46 6.28 -12.75
C THR A 595 -13.86 4.90 -12.57
N PHE A 596 -13.72 4.48 -11.30
CA PHE A 596 -13.55 3.08 -10.94
C PHE A 596 -14.36 2.77 -9.67
N PRO A 597 -15.15 1.66 -9.64
CA PRO A 597 -15.40 0.74 -10.75
C PRO A 597 -16.02 1.43 -11.97
N ILE A 598 -15.75 0.90 -13.16
CA ILE A 598 -16.50 1.30 -14.36
C ILE A 598 -17.88 0.64 -14.30
N VAL A 599 -18.89 1.33 -14.83
CA VAL A 599 -20.26 0.81 -14.95
C VAL A 599 -20.68 0.67 -16.40
N ASP A 600 -20.08 1.45 -17.29
CA ASP A 600 -20.28 1.33 -18.72
C ASP A 600 -19.62 0.04 -19.22
N ASP A 601 -20.30 -0.62 -20.16
CA ASP A 601 -19.88 -1.89 -20.78
C ASP A 601 -19.67 -3.06 -19.79
N ILE A 602 -20.12 -2.95 -18.54
CA ILE A 602 -20.10 -4.06 -17.57
C ILE A 602 -21.40 -4.87 -17.63
N HIS A 603 -21.23 -6.17 -17.82
CA HIS A 603 -22.29 -7.18 -17.76
C HIS A 603 -22.01 -8.12 -16.58
N TRP A 604 -22.92 -8.16 -15.62
CA TRP A 604 -22.81 -9.10 -14.50
C TRP A 604 -23.23 -10.50 -14.93
N GLU A 605 -22.35 -11.46 -14.74
CA GLU A 605 -22.59 -12.87 -15.05
C GLU A 605 -22.36 -13.73 -13.81
N ASP A 606 -23.27 -14.67 -13.56
CA ASP A 606 -23.15 -15.63 -12.47
C ASP A 606 -22.45 -16.91 -12.96
N CYS A 607 -21.29 -17.19 -12.38
CA CYS A 607 -20.57 -18.45 -12.55
C CYS A 607 -20.96 -19.41 -11.43
N TYR A 608 -21.87 -20.35 -11.72
CA TYR A 608 -22.35 -21.34 -10.75
C TYR A 608 -21.33 -22.46 -10.53
N LEU A 609 -21.14 -22.84 -9.28
CA LEU A 609 -20.28 -23.95 -8.89
C LEU A 609 -21.13 -25.23 -8.76
N HIS A 610 -20.56 -26.35 -9.18
CA HIS A 610 -21.21 -27.67 -9.12
C HIS A 610 -20.43 -28.66 -8.26
N LYS A 611 -21.14 -29.64 -7.69
CA LYS A 611 -20.52 -30.66 -6.85
C LYS A 611 -19.42 -31.45 -7.56
N ASN A 612 -19.54 -31.62 -8.88
CA ASN A 612 -18.53 -32.36 -9.64
C ASN A 612 -17.19 -31.60 -9.78
N GLY A 613 -17.15 -30.32 -9.41
CA GLY A 613 -15.98 -29.45 -9.50
C GLY A 613 -15.99 -28.52 -10.72
N ASP A 614 -17.08 -28.48 -11.48
CA ASP A 614 -17.19 -27.58 -12.63
C ASP A 614 -17.71 -26.19 -12.22
N ILE A 615 -17.34 -25.18 -13.01
CA ILE A 615 -17.90 -23.83 -13.00
C ILE A 615 -18.55 -23.59 -14.37
N ASN A 616 -19.81 -23.17 -14.41
CA ASN A 616 -20.48 -22.82 -15.67
C ASN A 616 -21.66 -21.84 -15.47
N ASP A 617 -22.37 -21.56 -16.56
CA ASP A 617 -23.47 -20.59 -16.65
C ASP A 617 -24.84 -21.14 -16.22
N LYS A 618 -24.91 -22.41 -15.83
CA LYS A 618 -26.16 -23.10 -15.47
C LYS A 618 -26.22 -23.29 -13.98
N MET A 619 -27.20 -22.64 -13.35
CA MET A 619 -27.60 -22.97 -11.99
C MET A 619 -27.86 -24.49 -11.83
N PRO A 620 -27.49 -25.12 -10.69
CA PRO A 620 -27.79 -26.52 -10.44
C PRO A 620 -29.26 -26.85 -10.69
N GLY A 621 -29.54 -27.79 -11.60
CA GLY A 621 -30.90 -28.16 -11.98
C GLY A 621 -31.58 -29.12 -10.98
N ASN A 622 -30.78 -29.80 -10.16
CA ASN A 622 -31.23 -30.71 -9.11
C ASN A 622 -30.37 -30.49 -7.86
N ASP A 623 -30.79 -31.04 -6.72
CA ASP A 623 -29.94 -31.07 -5.53
C ASP A 623 -28.76 -32.02 -5.73
N GLU A 624 -27.57 -31.46 -5.95
CA GLU A 624 -26.33 -32.21 -6.17
C GLU A 624 -25.71 -32.64 -4.82
N GLY A 625 -26.07 -31.98 -3.73
CA GLY A 625 -25.61 -32.26 -2.37
C GLY A 625 -24.49 -31.32 -1.92
N PHE A 626 -23.48 -31.88 -1.23
CA PHE A 626 -22.40 -31.11 -0.63
C PHE A 626 -21.01 -31.59 -1.05
N ILE A 627 -20.05 -30.68 -1.08
CA ILE A 627 -18.62 -31.00 -0.97
C ILE A 627 -18.17 -30.70 0.45
N ALA A 628 -17.48 -31.64 1.10
CA ALA A 628 -17.01 -31.51 2.47
C ALA A 628 -15.47 -31.45 2.54
N TYR A 629 -14.94 -30.58 3.41
CA TYR A 629 -13.51 -30.50 3.71
C TYR A 629 -13.27 -30.20 5.20
N VAL A 630 -12.07 -30.49 5.69
CA VAL A 630 -11.70 -30.25 7.09
C VAL A 630 -10.89 -28.96 7.18
N HIS A 631 -11.26 -28.09 8.12
CA HIS A 631 -10.45 -26.97 8.54
C HIS A 631 -9.88 -27.26 9.93
N ASP A 632 -8.55 -27.17 10.04
CA ASP A 632 -7.81 -27.33 11.29
C ASP A 632 -7.13 -26.00 11.66
N PRO A 633 -7.57 -25.32 12.75
CA PRO A 633 -6.99 -24.04 13.15
C PRO A 633 -5.49 -24.08 13.48
N ASP A 634 -4.94 -25.27 13.76
CA ASP A 634 -3.52 -25.47 14.07
C ASP A 634 -2.71 -26.00 12.88
N ASP A 635 -3.37 -26.28 11.75
CA ASP A 635 -2.74 -26.70 10.49
C ASP A 635 -3.36 -25.92 9.31
N PRO A 636 -3.24 -24.57 9.29
CA PRO A 636 -3.96 -23.72 8.33
C PRO A 636 -3.44 -23.83 6.90
N ILE A 637 -4.23 -23.35 5.94
CA ILE A 637 -3.77 -23.11 4.55
C ILE A 637 -2.88 -21.86 4.52
N MET A 638 -1.75 -21.95 3.83
CA MET A 638 -0.77 -20.87 3.81
C MET A 638 -1.00 -19.88 2.66
N THR A 639 -0.73 -18.60 2.92
CA THR A 639 -0.81 -17.50 1.95
C THR A 639 0.30 -17.59 0.91
N VAL A 640 -0.11 -17.69 -0.36
CA VAL A 640 0.77 -17.71 -1.53
C VAL A 640 0.23 -16.73 -2.57
N GLY A 641 0.93 -15.61 -2.81
CA GLY A 641 0.52 -14.54 -3.72
C GLY A 641 -0.58 -13.64 -3.15
N GLY A 642 -1.04 -12.69 -3.96
CA GLY A 642 -2.10 -11.74 -3.60
C GLY A 642 -1.60 -10.44 -2.99
N ALA A 643 -2.53 -9.69 -2.39
CA ALA A 643 -2.26 -8.36 -1.86
C ALA A 643 -1.59 -8.41 -0.48
N ASN A 644 -0.26 -8.47 -0.48
CA ASN A 644 0.58 -8.62 0.71
C ASN A 644 1.80 -7.69 0.68
N MET A 645 2.37 -7.43 1.86
CA MET A 645 3.62 -6.69 2.02
C MET A 645 4.68 -7.53 2.74
N ILE A 646 4.42 -7.95 3.99
CA ILE A 646 5.45 -8.59 4.81
C ILE A 646 5.48 -10.11 4.72
N THR A 647 4.36 -10.71 4.31
CA THR A 647 4.15 -12.16 4.22
C THR A 647 5.15 -12.80 3.26
N ALA A 648 5.75 -13.91 3.69
CA ALA A 648 6.67 -14.72 2.89
C ALA A 648 5.94 -15.94 2.32
N VAL A 649 6.43 -16.47 1.20
CA VAL A 649 5.98 -17.78 0.72
C VAL A 649 6.43 -18.88 1.70
N PRO A 650 5.79 -20.07 1.74
CA PRO A 650 6.03 -21.09 2.77
C PRO A 650 7.48 -21.56 2.95
N ASN A 651 8.33 -21.50 1.92
CA ASN A 651 9.74 -21.87 2.03
C ASN A 651 10.66 -20.68 2.45
N GLY A 652 10.09 -19.49 2.64
CA GLY A 652 10.78 -18.27 3.06
C GLY A 652 11.67 -17.61 2.00
N ASN A 653 11.70 -18.08 0.75
CA ASN A 653 12.69 -17.62 -0.23
C ASN A 653 12.37 -16.26 -0.89
N LYS A 654 11.10 -15.81 -0.86
CA LYS A 654 10.65 -14.53 -1.41
C LYS A 654 9.39 -14.01 -0.70
N LYS A 655 8.98 -12.78 -1.02
CA LYS A 655 7.71 -12.21 -0.56
C LYS A 655 6.53 -12.84 -1.29
N SER A 656 5.43 -13.04 -0.57
CA SER A 656 4.20 -13.66 -1.06
C SER A 656 3.26 -12.60 -1.63
N GLN A 657 3.65 -11.89 -2.69
CA GLN A 657 2.90 -10.74 -3.22
C GLN A 657 2.67 -10.84 -4.73
N GLY A 658 1.51 -10.39 -5.19
CA GLY A 658 1.10 -10.39 -6.60
C GLY A 658 0.83 -11.76 -7.21
N GLN A 659 1.07 -11.89 -8.51
CA GLN A 659 0.80 -13.12 -9.26
C GLN A 659 1.88 -14.16 -9.04
N ILE A 660 1.66 -15.07 -8.09
CA ILE A 660 2.52 -16.24 -7.89
C ILE A 660 1.90 -17.45 -8.59
N ASN A 661 2.75 -18.33 -9.13
CA ASN A 661 2.31 -19.61 -9.66
C ASN A 661 2.06 -20.58 -8.50
N LEU A 662 0.78 -20.84 -8.19
CA LEU A 662 0.38 -21.72 -7.09
C LEU A 662 0.64 -23.21 -7.39
N ALA A 663 0.76 -23.58 -8.67
CA ALA A 663 1.11 -24.93 -9.09
C ALA A 663 2.60 -25.27 -8.90
N ASP A 664 3.43 -24.30 -8.50
CA ASP A 664 4.82 -24.59 -8.16
C ASP A 664 4.90 -25.56 -6.98
N SER A 665 5.58 -26.70 -7.19
CA SER A 665 5.82 -27.77 -6.22
C SER A 665 6.43 -27.32 -4.88
N ASN A 666 7.09 -26.15 -4.85
CA ASN A 666 7.62 -25.55 -3.63
C ASN A 666 6.50 -25.07 -2.69
N TYR A 667 5.34 -24.71 -3.22
CA TYR A 667 4.25 -24.05 -2.49
C TYR A 667 2.92 -24.80 -2.57
N SER A 668 2.64 -25.56 -3.63
CA SER A 668 1.32 -26.15 -3.92
C SER A 668 0.75 -26.97 -2.74
N LYS A 669 1.59 -27.81 -2.12
CA LYS A 669 1.24 -28.64 -0.94
C LYS A 669 0.85 -27.87 0.33
N TYR A 670 1.19 -26.58 0.39
CA TYR A 670 0.84 -25.68 1.49
C TYR A 670 -0.38 -24.80 1.17
N THR A 671 -0.79 -24.76 -0.10
CA THR A 671 -1.89 -23.93 -0.60
C THR A 671 -2.89 -24.81 -1.36
N MET A 672 -2.93 -24.80 -2.70
CA MET A 672 -3.96 -25.45 -3.51
C MET A 672 -4.09 -26.97 -3.35
N ASP A 673 -2.98 -27.69 -3.14
CA ASP A 673 -2.96 -29.16 -3.00
C ASP A 673 -3.15 -29.60 -1.54
N ARG A 674 -3.30 -28.65 -0.63
CA ARG A 674 -3.40 -28.93 0.80
C ARG A 674 -4.79 -29.49 1.13
N PRO A 675 -4.88 -30.54 1.95
CA PRO A 675 -6.17 -30.99 2.49
C PRO A 675 -6.89 -29.81 3.18
N GLY A 676 -8.17 -29.61 2.86
CA GLY A 676 -8.91 -28.44 3.34
C GLY A 676 -9.15 -27.37 2.27
N VAL A 677 -8.64 -27.56 1.05
CA VAL A 677 -8.97 -26.74 -0.11
C VAL A 677 -9.83 -27.54 -1.10
N VAL A 678 -10.93 -26.93 -1.53
CA VAL A 678 -11.74 -27.44 -2.65
C VAL A 678 -11.54 -26.56 -3.87
N GLN A 679 -11.59 -27.15 -5.06
CA GLN A 679 -11.16 -26.56 -6.31
C GLN A 679 -12.23 -26.75 -7.39
N PHE A 680 -12.62 -25.66 -8.03
CA PHE A 680 -13.56 -25.63 -9.13
C PHE A 680 -12.88 -25.04 -10.36
N GLU A 681 -13.21 -25.54 -11.55
CA GLU A 681 -12.67 -25.06 -12.81
C GLU A 681 -13.76 -24.89 -13.86
N THR A 682 -13.63 -23.87 -14.69
CA THR A 682 -14.34 -23.80 -15.96
C THR A 682 -13.82 -24.84 -16.95
N GLY A 683 -14.52 -25.04 -18.06
CA GLY A 683 -13.86 -25.55 -19.25
C GLY A 683 -12.87 -24.56 -19.85
N LEU A 684 -12.33 -24.92 -21.02
CA LEU A 684 -11.46 -24.03 -21.77
C LEU A 684 -12.24 -22.79 -22.20
N ILE A 685 -11.63 -21.64 -22.04
CA ILE A 685 -12.13 -20.37 -22.58
C ILE A 685 -11.81 -20.37 -24.08
N GLU A 686 -12.85 -20.23 -24.92
CA GLU A 686 -12.71 -20.34 -26.39
C GLU A 686 -12.07 -19.11 -27.05
N ASP A 687 -12.37 -17.92 -26.55
CA ASP A 687 -11.83 -16.64 -27.04
C ASP A 687 -11.16 -15.86 -25.91
N SER A 688 -11.95 -15.22 -25.03
CA SER A 688 -11.42 -14.53 -23.86
C SER A 688 -12.51 -14.28 -22.81
N LEU A 689 -12.09 -13.99 -21.57
CA LEU A 689 -12.96 -13.51 -20.51
C LEU A 689 -12.27 -12.33 -19.83
N CYS A 690 -12.80 -11.12 -19.99
CA CYS A 690 -12.29 -9.93 -19.32
C CYS A 690 -13.24 -9.51 -18.20
N ILE A 691 -12.74 -9.35 -16.98
CA ILE A 691 -13.49 -8.78 -15.86
C ILE A 691 -12.84 -7.47 -15.43
N ILE A 692 -13.66 -6.46 -15.12
CA ILE A 692 -13.21 -5.17 -14.60
C ILE A 692 -14.14 -4.75 -13.47
N GLY A 693 -13.63 -4.72 -12.24
CA GLY A 693 -14.39 -4.33 -11.05
C GLY A 693 -14.15 -5.25 -9.87
N MET A 694 -15.16 -5.42 -9.03
CA MET A 694 -15.09 -6.19 -7.78
C MET A 694 -16.05 -7.39 -7.87
N PRO A 695 -15.56 -8.63 -8.08
CA PRO A 695 -16.40 -9.82 -8.08
C PRO A 695 -17.13 -10.02 -6.75
N ARG A 696 -18.26 -10.73 -6.78
CA ARG A 696 -19.09 -10.98 -5.60
C ARG A 696 -19.34 -12.47 -5.43
N MET A 697 -19.09 -12.99 -4.24
CA MET A 697 -19.35 -14.38 -3.92
C MET A 697 -20.73 -14.52 -3.26
N THR A 698 -21.53 -15.47 -3.73
CA THR A 698 -22.68 -16.02 -3.00
C THR A 698 -22.35 -17.46 -2.61
N LEU A 699 -21.97 -17.68 -1.35
CA LEU A 699 -21.58 -19.00 -0.83
C LEU A 699 -22.67 -19.55 0.08
N TYR A 700 -23.18 -20.74 -0.21
CA TYR A 700 -24.04 -21.48 0.72
C TYR A 700 -23.23 -22.56 1.42
N ALA A 701 -23.01 -22.41 2.72
CA ALA A 701 -22.17 -23.32 3.49
C ALA A 701 -22.67 -23.55 4.92
N LYS A 702 -22.25 -24.69 5.50
CA LYS A 702 -22.43 -25.03 6.92
C LYS A 702 -21.12 -25.50 7.54
N SER A 703 -20.94 -25.20 8.83
CA SER A 703 -19.78 -25.61 9.63
C SER A 703 -20.21 -26.59 10.74
N ASN A 704 -19.41 -27.63 10.95
CA ASN A 704 -19.65 -28.67 11.95
C ASN A 704 -18.37 -28.96 12.76
N PRO A 705 -18.16 -28.29 13.90
CA PRO A 705 -16.99 -28.47 14.74
C PRO A 705 -16.85 -29.89 15.30
N ALA A 706 -15.61 -30.32 15.48
CA ALA A 706 -15.27 -31.59 16.12
C ALA A 706 -15.73 -31.59 17.59
N GLY A 707 -16.32 -32.71 18.02
CA GLY A 707 -16.67 -32.92 19.43
C GLY A 707 -18.03 -32.38 19.88
N ASN A 708 -18.63 -31.43 19.15
CA ASN A 708 -19.99 -30.95 19.41
C ASN A 708 -20.74 -30.67 18.10
N ILE A 709 -21.80 -31.45 17.83
CA ILE A 709 -22.59 -31.33 16.60
C ILE A 709 -23.69 -30.26 16.71
N ASP A 710 -24.04 -29.88 17.93
CA ASP A 710 -25.09 -28.91 18.24
C ASP A 710 -24.49 -27.68 18.94
N GLY A 711 -25.12 -26.52 18.75
CA GLY A 711 -24.73 -25.27 19.40
C GLY A 711 -24.01 -24.29 18.48
N LEU A 712 -23.51 -23.21 19.08
CA LEU A 712 -22.93 -22.07 18.37
C LEU A 712 -21.45 -22.29 18.01
N THR A 713 -21.05 -21.72 16.89
CA THR A 713 -19.67 -21.69 16.41
C THR A 713 -19.43 -20.49 15.51
N ASP A 714 -18.21 -20.38 15.00
CA ASP A 714 -17.78 -19.38 14.01
C ASP A 714 -16.84 -20.08 13.01
N THR A 715 -16.56 -19.44 11.89
CA THR A 715 -15.53 -19.84 10.94
C THR A 715 -15.27 -18.74 9.92
N ASP A 716 -14.22 -18.89 9.12
CA ASP A 716 -13.96 -18.02 7.97
C ASP A 716 -14.09 -18.82 6.66
N PHE A 717 -14.41 -18.12 5.57
CA PHE A 717 -14.35 -18.65 4.22
C PHE A 717 -13.49 -17.75 3.34
N PHE A 718 -12.62 -18.36 2.55
CA PHE A 718 -11.74 -17.68 1.60
C PHE A 718 -12.00 -18.18 0.20
N ILE A 719 -12.05 -17.24 -0.75
CA ILE A 719 -12.23 -17.49 -2.18
C ILE A 719 -10.99 -16.96 -2.89
N ARG A 720 -10.27 -17.81 -3.61
CA ARG A 720 -9.12 -17.41 -4.43
C ARG A 720 -9.38 -17.78 -5.88
N VAL A 721 -9.30 -16.80 -6.77
CA VAL A 721 -9.50 -16.98 -8.22
C VAL A 721 -8.13 -17.03 -8.88
N LEU A 722 -7.91 -18.05 -9.72
CA LEU A 722 -6.68 -18.29 -10.46
C LEU A 722 -6.93 -18.32 -11.97
N ASP A 723 -5.88 -18.06 -12.72
CA ASP A 723 -5.77 -18.33 -14.15
C ASP A 723 -4.93 -19.60 -14.39
N VAL A 724 -5.57 -20.63 -14.94
CA VAL A 724 -4.91 -21.88 -15.34
C VAL A 724 -4.45 -21.74 -16.79
N TYR A 725 -3.13 -21.70 -16.97
CA TYR A 725 -2.49 -21.56 -18.27
C TYR A 725 -2.49 -22.90 -19.02
N PRO A 726 -2.41 -22.88 -20.37
CA PRO A 726 -2.36 -24.10 -21.20
C PRO A 726 -1.19 -25.03 -20.89
N ASP A 727 -0.10 -24.50 -20.33
CA ASP A 727 1.09 -25.26 -19.96
C ASP A 727 1.07 -25.81 -18.52
N GLY A 728 -0.03 -25.58 -17.78
CA GLY A 728 -0.24 -26.07 -16.42
C GLY A 728 0.23 -25.14 -15.31
N ARG A 729 0.76 -23.95 -15.62
CA ARG A 729 0.94 -22.89 -14.59
C ARG A 729 -0.42 -22.40 -14.09
N GLU A 730 -0.51 -22.03 -12.82
CA GLU A 730 -1.74 -21.54 -12.20
C GLU A 730 -1.47 -20.26 -11.43
N TYR A 731 -1.75 -19.10 -12.04
CA TYR A 731 -1.41 -17.80 -11.46
C TYR A 731 -2.55 -17.23 -10.62
N PHE A 732 -2.19 -16.67 -9.47
CA PHE A 732 -3.12 -15.89 -8.66
C PHE A 732 -3.69 -14.69 -9.44
N VAL A 733 -5.01 -14.47 -9.34
CA VAL A 733 -5.70 -13.30 -9.94
C VAL A 733 -6.26 -12.39 -8.84
N VAL A 734 -7.26 -12.85 -8.09
CA VAL A 734 -7.97 -12.05 -7.10
C VAL A 734 -8.50 -12.93 -5.97
N GLU A 735 -8.76 -12.35 -4.80
CA GLU A 735 -9.33 -13.09 -3.67
C GLU A 735 -10.31 -12.26 -2.85
N GLY A 736 -11.05 -12.97 -2.00
CA GLY A 736 -11.91 -12.38 -0.98
C GLY A 736 -12.06 -13.33 0.20
N ALA A 737 -12.53 -12.78 1.31
CA ALA A 737 -12.75 -13.52 2.54
C ALA A 737 -14.05 -13.07 3.20
N VAL A 738 -14.58 -13.86 4.13
CA VAL A 738 -15.68 -13.47 5.01
C VAL A 738 -15.58 -14.22 6.33
N ASN A 739 -15.80 -13.51 7.44
CA ASN A 739 -15.99 -14.12 8.75
C ASN A 739 -17.49 -14.42 8.95
N ALA A 740 -17.82 -15.60 9.47
CA ALA A 740 -19.22 -16.02 9.57
C ALA A 740 -20.04 -15.18 10.56
N ARG A 741 -19.42 -14.62 11.61
CA ARG A 741 -20.09 -13.66 12.49
C ARG A 741 -20.38 -12.34 11.79
N ALA A 742 -19.47 -11.87 10.94
CA ALA A 742 -19.59 -10.61 10.20
C ALA A 742 -20.39 -10.69 8.89
N ARG A 743 -21.07 -11.81 8.61
CA ARG A 743 -21.74 -12.05 7.30
C ARG A 743 -22.74 -10.97 6.88
N GLU A 744 -23.45 -10.34 7.82
CA GLU A 744 -24.40 -9.27 7.50
C GLU A 744 -23.67 -7.95 7.19
N TYR A 745 -22.55 -7.68 7.86
CA TYR A 745 -21.70 -6.53 7.55
C TYR A 745 -21.05 -6.70 6.18
N ALA A 746 -20.50 -7.88 5.89
CA ALA A 746 -19.95 -8.21 4.57
C ALA A 746 -21.01 -8.07 3.44
N ARG A 747 -22.27 -8.45 3.73
CA ARG A 747 -23.40 -8.25 2.82
C ARG A 747 -23.70 -6.77 2.59
N SER A 748 -23.66 -5.95 3.64
CA SER A 748 -23.86 -4.49 3.54
C SER A 748 -22.80 -3.85 2.63
N LEU A 749 -21.53 -4.24 2.79
CA LEU A 749 -20.43 -3.83 1.91
C LEU A 749 -20.68 -4.31 0.49
N ALA A 750 -21.12 -5.56 0.29
CA ALA A 750 -21.39 -6.11 -1.04
C ALA A 750 -22.55 -5.41 -1.78
N ASN A 751 -23.48 -4.83 -1.03
CA ASN A 751 -24.59 -4.04 -1.55
C ASN A 751 -24.24 -2.57 -1.78
N ASP A 752 -22.97 -2.16 -1.60
CA ASP A 752 -22.54 -0.76 -1.71
C ASP A 752 -23.26 0.17 -0.71
N ALA A 753 -23.66 -0.38 0.44
CA ALA A 753 -24.42 0.31 1.48
C ALA A 753 -23.96 -0.17 2.86
N GLU A 754 -22.75 0.26 3.25
CA GLU A 754 -22.14 -0.12 4.53
C GLU A 754 -23.06 0.21 5.73
N ASP A 755 -23.32 -0.79 6.56
CA ASP A 755 -24.09 -0.68 7.79
C ASP A 755 -23.22 -0.97 9.01
N ASP A 756 -22.79 0.07 9.72
CA ASP A 756 -21.95 -0.04 10.92
C ASP A 756 -22.63 -0.84 12.04
N ASN A 757 -23.97 -0.91 12.03
CA ASN A 757 -24.76 -1.62 13.02
C ASN A 757 -25.21 -3.01 12.55
N ALA A 758 -24.64 -3.50 11.45
CA ALA A 758 -24.90 -4.84 10.96
C ALA A 758 -24.64 -5.88 12.06
N VAL A 759 -25.49 -6.90 12.11
CA VAL A 759 -25.48 -7.88 13.20
C VAL A 759 -24.25 -8.78 13.10
N TYR A 760 -23.40 -8.75 14.13
CA TYR A 760 -22.34 -9.72 14.36
C TYR A 760 -22.88 -10.87 15.22
N SER A 761 -22.97 -12.08 14.67
CA SER A 761 -23.59 -13.20 15.41
C SER A 761 -22.99 -14.56 15.07
N ASN A 762 -22.78 -15.39 16.09
CA ASN A 762 -22.36 -16.78 15.90
C ASN A 762 -23.34 -17.56 15.01
N ILE A 763 -22.83 -18.58 14.32
CA ILE A 763 -23.63 -19.49 13.49
C ILE A 763 -23.99 -20.76 14.27
N ASN A 764 -25.12 -21.38 13.93
CA ASN A 764 -25.48 -22.70 14.45
C ASN A 764 -24.71 -23.79 13.68
N SER A 765 -24.10 -24.72 14.43
CA SER A 765 -23.47 -25.91 13.86
C SER A 765 -24.47 -26.69 13.00
N GLY A 766 -24.07 -27.04 11.77
CA GLY A 766 -24.86 -27.84 10.83
C GLY A 766 -25.98 -27.10 10.10
N GLN A 767 -26.24 -25.82 10.38
CA GLN A 767 -27.17 -25.00 9.61
C GLN A 767 -26.48 -24.41 8.37
N VAL A 768 -27.17 -24.45 7.22
CA VAL A 768 -26.70 -23.78 6.00
C VAL A 768 -27.00 -22.29 6.10
N TYR A 769 -25.98 -21.47 5.87
CA TYR A 769 -26.06 -20.02 5.79
C TYR A 769 -25.66 -19.55 4.40
N GLU A 770 -26.21 -18.41 3.99
CA GLU A 770 -25.73 -17.65 2.83
C GLU A 770 -24.69 -16.62 3.29
N TYR A 771 -23.53 -16.64 2.62
CA TYR A 771 -22.50 -15.63 2.77
C TYR A 771 -22.37 -14.88 1.44
N TYR A 772 -22.81 -13.62 1.44
CA TYR A 772 -22.73 -12.72 0.30
C TYR A 772 -21.70 -11.62 0.58
N PHE A 773 -20.63 -11.56 -0.20
CA PHE A 773 -19.51 -10.63 0.06
C PHE A 773 -18.73 -10.29 -1.21
N LYS A 774 -18.06 -9.13 -1.19
CA LYS A 774 -17.17 -8.68 -2.28
C LYS A 774 -15.77 -9.29 -2.15
N LEU A 775 -15.18 -9.60 -3.30
CA LEU A 775 -13.75 -9.82 -3.46
C LEU A 775 -13.04 -8.46 -3.68
N LEU A 776 -11.71 -8.49 -3.67
CA LEU A 776 -10.88 -7.32 -4.01
C LEU A 776 -11.10 -6.88 -5.48
N PRO A 777 -10.82 -5.61 -5.81
CA PRO A 777 -10.93 -5.11 -7.18
C PRO A 777 -9.85 -5.67 -8.11
N ILE A 778 -10.18 -5.88 -9.38
CA ILE A 778 -9.23 -6.32 -10.41
C ILE A 778 -9.70 -5.92 -11.82
N ALA A 779 -8.75 -5.71 -12.74
CA ALA A 779 -8.97 -5.75 -14.18
C ALA A 779 -8.12 -6.88 -14.78
N TYR A 780 -8.76 -8.00 -15.14
CA TYR A 780 -8.05 -9.21 -15.59
C TYR A 780 -8.73 -9.85 -16.78
N THR A 781 -7.92 -10.37 -17.70
CA THR A 781 -8.35 -11.10 -18.87
C THR A 781 -7.78 -12.51 -18.84
N TRP A 782 -8.65 -13.52 -18.90
CA TRP A 782 -8.25 -14.89 -19.24
C TRP A 782 -8.28 -15.04 -20.76
N GLY A 783 -7.23 -15.61 -21.34
CA GLY A 783 -7.12 -15.81 -22.78
C GLY A 783 -7.69 -17.13 -23.27
N LYS A 784 -7.62 -17.33 -24.58
CA LYS A 784 -8.00 -18.58 -25.24
C LYS A 784 -7.19 -19.75 -24.69
N ASN A 785 -7.86 -20.89 -24.47
CA ASN A 785 -7.34 -22.11 -23.86
C ASN A 785 -6.95 -22.01 -22.37
N HIS A 786 -7.19 -20.87 -21.72
CA HIS A 786 -7.05 -20.76 -20.28
C HIS A 786 -8.31 -21.31 -19.58
N LYS A 787 -8.25 -21.41 -18.25
CA LYS A 787 -9.42 -21.66 -17.41
C LYS A 787 -9.46 -20.73 -16.21
N LEU A 788 -10.66 -20.35 -15.82
CA LEU A 788 -10.89 -19.76 -14.51
C LEU A 788 -10.96 -20.89 -13.48
N LYS A 789 -10.15 -20.79 -12.43
CA LYS A 789 -10.19 -21.71 -11.28
C LYS A 789 -10.56 -20.96 -10.01
N ILE A 790 -11.43 -21.57 -9.19
CA ILE A 790 -11.78 -21.07 -7.85
C ILE A 790 -11.28 -22.07 -6.81
N LEU A 791 -10.52 -21.59 -5.84
CA LEU A 791 -10.17 -22.29 -4.62
C LEU A 791 -11.06 -21.79 -3.48
N ILE A 792 -11.66 -22.70 -2.72
CA ILE A 792 -12.40 -22.38 -1.49
C ILE A 792 -11.73 -23.09 -0.31
N SER A 793 -11.45 -22.33 0.76
CA SER A 793 -10.88 -22.83 2.02
C SER A 793 -11.46 -22.06 3.22
N SER A 794 -10.98 -22.39 4.42
CA SER A 794 -11.33 -21.67 5.66
C SER A 794 -10.11 -21.11 6.41
N SER A 795 -8.98 -20.98 5.72
CA SER A 795 -7.81 -20.23 6.20
C SER A 795 -6.97 -19.72 5.02
N ASN A 796 -6.22 -18.65 5.28
CA ASN A 796 -5.24 -18.05 4.37
C ASN A 796 -4.16 -17.31 5.21
N HIS A 797 -3.32 -18.07 5.90
CA HIS A 797 -2.37 -17.58 6.90
C HIS A 797 -0.95 -17.44 6.32
N THR A 798 -0.18 -16.39 6.57
CA THR A 798 -0.29 -15.42 7.66
C THR A 798 -0.99 -14.12 7.27
N ARG A 799 -1.50 -13.96 6.04
CA ARG A 799 -2.17 -12.71 5.64
C ARG A 799 -3.31 -12.39 6.61
N TYR A 800 -4.13 -13.39 6.90
CA TYR A 800 -5.21 -13.34 7.87
C TYR A 800 -4.93 -14.26 9.06
N GLN A 801 -5.52 -13.90 10.19
CA GLN A 801 -5.61 -14.78 11.34
C GLN A 801 -6.40 -16.04 10.98
N VAL A 802 -6.09 -17.15 11.66
CA VAL A 802 -6.83 -18.40 11.55
C VAL A 802 -7.95 -18.45 12.57
N ASN A 803 -9.20 -18.56 12.11
CA ASN A 803 -10.37 -18.76 12.98
C ASN A 803 -10.25 -20.03 13.83
N ALA A 804 -10.55 -19.96 15.13
CA ALA A 804 -10.50 -21.09 16.06
C ALA A 804 -11.69 -22.07 15.93
N ASN A 805 -12.70 -21.73 15.13
CA ASN A 805 -13.97 -22.46 15.02
C ASN A 805 -14.68 -22.65 16.38
N ILE A 806 -14.74 -21.57 17.16
CA ILE A 806 -15.42 -21.50 18.45
C ILE A 806 -16.43 -20.35 18.44
N PRO A 807 -17.51 -20.43 19.24
CA PRO A 807 -18.33 -19.26 19.46
C PRO A 807 -17.53 -18.21 20.25
N VAL A 808 -17.83 -16.94 19.98
CA VAL A 808 -17.26 -15.80 20.69
C VAL A 808 -18.41 -14.96 21.24
N ASP A 809 -18.28 -14.48 22.47
CA ASP A 809 -19.34 -13.69 23.12
C ASP A 809 -19.63 -12.40 22.33
N ASP A 810 -20.87 -11.92 22.45
CA ASP A 810 -21.29 -10.69 21.80
C ASP A 810 -20.43 -9.53 22.29
N GLY A 811 -19.93 -8.75 21.33
CA GLY A 811 -18.97 -7.70 21.62
C GLY A 811 -17.56 -8.20 21.93
N GLU A 812 -17.21 -9.48 21.92
CA GLU A 812 -15.81 -9.92 22.10
C GLU A 812 -15.10 -10.20 20.75
N PHE A 813 -13.77 -10.12 20.78
CA PHE A 813 -12.88 -10.50 19.68
C PHE A 813 -11.74 -11.39 20.19
N TYR A 814 -11.42 -12.46 19.47
CA TYR A 814 -10.44 -13.46 19.89
C TYR A 814 -9.22 -13.47 18.96
N ILE A 815 -8.08 -12.99 19.46
CA ILE A 815 -6.79 -13.05 18.76
C ILE A 815 -6.10 -14.38 19.06
N ARG A 816 -5.56 -15.01 18.02
CA ARG A 816 -4.78 -16.24 18.15
C ARG A 816 -3.79 -16.46 17.01
N THR A 817 -2.83 -17.34 17.25
CA THR A 817 -1.97 -17.90 16.22
C THR A 817 -2.04 -19.44 16.23
N PRO A 818 -1.71 -20.11 15.11
CA PRO A 818 -1.71 -21.58 15.07
C PRO A 818 -0.80 -22.19 16.15
N MET A 819 -1.29 -23.24 16.82
CA MET A 819 -0.56 -23.97 17.88
C MET A 819 -0.18 -23.15 19.12
N ASP A 820 -0.82 -22.00 19.37
CA ASP A 820 -0.55 -21.15 20.54
C ASP A 820 -1.02 -21.74 21.89
N GLY A 821 -1.84 -22.79 21.85
CA GLY A 821 -2.41 -23.44 23.03
C GLY A 821 -3.38 -22.56 23.83
N ARG A 822 -3.79 -21.40 23.29
CA ARG A 822 -4.67 -20.45 23.98
C ARG A 822 -6.10 -20.97 23.95
N SER A 823 -6.78 -20.88 25.09
CA SER A 823 -8.22 -21.11 25.21
C SER A 823 -8.99 -19.79 25.24
N PHE A 824 -10.27 -19.82 24.91
CA PHE A 824 -11.19 -18.70 25.10
C PHE A 824 -12.25 -19.04 26.16
N ALA A 825 -12.74 -18.06 26.90
CA ALA A 825 -13.78 -18.24 27.91
C ALA A 825 -15.14 -17.78 27.34
N TYR A 826 -15.87 -18.69 26.70
CA TYR A 826 -17.20 -18.39 26.16
C TYR A 826 -18.28 -18.63 27.22
N GLN A 827 -19.03 -17.60 27.59
CA GLN A 827 -20.05 -17.67 28.66
C GLN A 827 -19.53 -18.31 29.96
N GLY A 828 -18.26 -18.04 30.30
CA GLY A 828 -17.58 -18.61 31.47
C GLY A 828 -17.10 -20.05 31.33
N GLN A 829 -17.29 -20.69 30.16
CA GLN A 829 -16.75 -22.02 29.86
C GLN A 829 -15.50 -21.93 28.99
N THR A 830 -14.45 -22.66 29.37
CA THR A 830 -13.24 -22.78 28.57
C THR A 830 -13.52 -23.58 27.30
N VAL A 831 -13.34 -22.93 26.15
CA VAL A 831 -13.36 -23.54 24.82
C VAL A 831 -11.96 -23.47 24.22
N LEU A 832 -11.55 -24.57 23.58
CA LEU A 832 -10.30 -24.65 22.83
C LEU A 832 -10.59 -24.55 21.33
N PRO A 833 -9.62 -24.11 20.50
CA PRO A 833 -9.73 -24.23 19.06
C PRO A 833 -10.11 -25.65 18.64
N ARG A 834 -11.02 -25.76 17.66
CA ARG A 834 -11.54 -27.04 17.19
C ARG A 834 -11.35 -27.18 15.70
N LYS A 835 -10.99 -28.37 15.26
CA LYS A 835 -11.15 -28.74 13.85
C LYS A 835 -12.64 -28.68 13.49
N THR A 836 -12.98 -28.26 12.29
CA THR A 836 -14.37 -28.27 11.80
C THR A 836 -14.46 -28.94 10.45
N VAL A 837 -15.60 -29.59 10.19
CA VAL A 837 -15.95 -30.03 8.84
C VAL A 837 -16.82 -28.96 8.20
N GLN A 838 -16.29 -28.37 7.14
CA GLN A 838 -17.01 -27.42 6.30
C GLN A 838 -17.72 -28.16 5.18
N ARG A 839 -18.89 -27.67 4.81
CA ARG A 839 -19.67 -28.20 3.69
C ARG A 839 -20.26 -27.08 2.86
N ILE A 840 -20.04 -27.15 1.55
CA ILE A 840 -20.59 -26.21 0.57
C ILE A 840 -21.75 -26.90 -0.14
N ALA A 841 -22.88 -26.21 -0.26
CA ALA A 841 -24.12 -26.72 -0.84
C ALA A 841 -24.26 -26.36 -2.32
N PHE A 842 -24.84 -27.29 -3.10
CA PHE A 842 -25.09 -27.15 -4.53
C PHE A 842 -26.49 -27.67 -4.87
N SER A 843 -27.46 -26.77 -4.98
CA SER A 843 -28.84 -27.11 -5.35
C SER A 843 -29.57 -25.88 -5.93
N PRO A 844 -30.77 -26.04 -6.51
CA PRO A 844 -31.59 -24.90 -6.91
C PRO A 844 -31.92 -23.93 -5.77
N ASP A 845 -32.01 -24.45 -4.53
CA ASP A 845 -32.28 -23.65 -3.33
C ASP A 845 -30.99 -23.03 -2.74
N TYR A 846 -29.83 -23.59 -3.08
CA TYR A 846 -28.51 -23.15 -2.63
C TYR A 846 -27.54 -23.02 -3.82
N PRO A 847 -27.77 -22.05 -4.72
CA PRO A 847 -26.99 -21.91 -5.95
C PRO A 847 -25.68 -21.17 -5.69
N THR A 848 -24.71 -21.83 -5.07
CA THR A 848 -23.36 -21.26 -4.83
C THR A 848 -22.75 -20.76 -6.14
N ASN A 849 -22.37 -19.48 -6.20
CA ASN A 849 -21.87 -18.83 -7.41
C ASN A 849 -20.90 -17.68 -7.12
N LEU A 850 -20.10 -17.35 -8.13
CA LEU A 850 -19.31 -16.12 -8.20
C LEU A 850 -19.91 -15.22 -9.29
N SER A 851 -20.48 -14.08 -8.91
CA SER A 851 -20.91 -13.04 -9.84
C SER A 851 -19.71 -12.19 -10.27
N ILE A 852 -19.45 -12.12 -11.57
CA ILE A 852 -18.29 -11.42 -12.15
C ILE A 852 -18.71 -10.23 -13.03
N PRO A 853 -18.00 -9.08 -12.95
CA PRO A 853 -18.28 -7.91 -13.79
C PRO A 853 -17.55 -8.02 -15.14
N VAL A 854 -18.18 -8.67 -16.12
CA VAL A 854 -17.60 -8.92 -17.45
C VAL A 854 -17.58 -7.63 -18.26
N PHE A 855 -16.42 -7.27 -18.81
CA PHE A 855 -16.25 -6.09 -19.66
C PHE A 855 -16.47 -6.42 -21.14
N GLN A 856 -17.43 -5.73 -21.75
CA GLN A 856 -17.99 -5.94 -23.09
C GLN A 856 -18.62 -7.34 -23.27
N PRO A 857 -19.86 -7.44 -23.77
CA PRO A 857 -20.58 -8.71 -23.81
C PRO A 857 -19.97 -9.63 -24.87
N GLY A 858 -19.41 -10.73 -24.40
CA GLY A 858 -18.73 -11.71 -25.22
C GLY A 858 -18.39 -12.97 -24.44
N TRP A 859 -19.36 -13.55 -23.72
CA TRP A 859 -19.23 -14.89 -23.15
C TRP A 859 -19.16 -15.91 -24.30
N SER A 860 -17.99 -16.01 -24.94
CA SER A 860 -17.69 -17.04 -25.92
C SER A 860 -17.62 -18.36 -25.16
N ALA A 861 -18.68 -19.15 -25.32
CA ALA A 861 -18.91 -20.49 -24.80
C ALA A 861 -17.72 -21.06 -24.00
N ILE A 862 -17.82 -21.00 -22.67
CA ILE A 862 -17.01 -21.87 -21.83
C ILE A 862 -17.47 -23.28 -22.16
N ASP A 863 -16.59 -24.09 -22.73
CA ASP A 863 -16.91 -25.48 -23.00
C ASP A 863 -17.36 -26.17 -21.70
N ILE A 864 -18.51 -26.85 -21.69
CA ILE A 864 -18.91 -27.62 -20.50
C ILE A 864 -18.03 -28.87 -20.48
N VAL A 865 -16.92 -28.83 -19.75
CA VAL A 865 -16.15 -30.03 -19.45
C VAL A 865 -16.90 -30.78 -18.36
N LYS A 866 -17.27 -32.05 -18.60
CA LYS A 866 -17.72 -32.94 -17.52
C LYS A 866 -16.50 -33.42 -16.75
N THR A 867 -16.01 -32.64 -15.81
CA THR A 867 -14.94 -33.10 -14.93
C THR A 867 -15.58 -33.78 -13.72
N GLU A 868 -15.38 -35.08 -13.54
CA GLU A 868 -15.72 -35.75 -12.27
C GLU A 868 -14.53 -35.61 -11.30
N ARG A 869 -14.28 -34.40 -10.78
CA ARG A 869 -13.19 -34.15 -9.81
C ARG A 869 -13.55 -34.74 -8.45
N TYR A 870 -14.78 -34.57 -8.01
CA TYR A 870 -15.29 -35.12 -6.76
C TYR A 870 -16.17 -36.34 -7.04
N LYS A 871 -15.58 -37.53 -6.88
CA LYS A 871 -16.37 -38.77 -6.78
C LYS A 871 -17.14 -38.77 -5.45
N ASN A 872 -18.10 -39.68 -5.27
CA ASN A 872 -18.75 -39.95 -3.97
C ASN A 872 -17.74 -40.49 -2.94
N GLU A 873 -16.73 -39.70 -2.59
CA GLU A 873 -15.81 -39.97 -1.50
C GLU A 873 -16.44 -39.56 -0.19
N PHE A 874 -16.36 -40.45 0.80
CA PHE A 874 -16.78 -40.13 2.15
C PHE A 874 -15.60 -39.64 2.99
N LEU A 875 -15.79 -38.61 3.78
CA LEU A 875 -14.86 -38.18 4.82
C LEU A 875 -15.10 -39.01 6.08
N LEU A 876 -14.01 -39.43 6.73
CA LEU A 876 -14.03 -40.14 8.01
C LEU A 876 -13.24 -39.28 9.00
N PHE A 877 -13.95 -38.67 9.95
CA PHE A 877 -13.38 -37.63 10.81
C PHE A 877 -14.02 -37.63 12.22
N PRO A 878 -13.24 -37.48 13.31
CA PRO A 878 -11.78 -37.48 13.35
C PRO A 878 -11.19 -38.88 13.11
N ASN A 879 -9.95 -38.93 12.63
CA ASN A 879 -9.18 -40.17 12.47
C ASN A 879 -7.69 -39.90 12.73
N PRO A 880 -7.04 -40.49 13.76
CA PRO A 880 -7.60 -41.42 14.74
C PRO A 880 -8.77 -40.83 15.52
N SER A 881 -9.73 -41.68 15.86
CA SER A 881 -10.94 -41.30 16.58
C SER A 881 -10.75 -41.50 18.08
N ASP A 882 -11.22 -40.55 18.91
CA ASP A 882 -11.02 -40.55 20.39
C ASP A 882 -12.30 -40.87 21.21
N LYS A 883 -13.46 -40.32 20.84
CA LYS A 883 -14.78 -40.81 21.33
C LYS A 883 -15.77 -41.20 20.22
N TYR A 884 -15.86 -40.40 19.17
CA TYR A 884 -16.77 -40.65 18.04
C TYR A 884 -16.05 -40.44 16.73
N VAL A 885 -16.44 -41.22 15.72
CA VAL A 885 -16.10 -40.96 14.33
C VAL A 885 -17.35 -40.60 13.54
N THR A 886 -17.26 -39.55 12.75
CA THR A 886 -18.31 -39.12 11.82
C THR A 886 -17.91 -39.51 10.41
N ILE A 887 -18.86 -40.10 9.71
CA ILE A 887 -18.78 -40.50 8.32
C ILE A 887 -19.64 -39.52 7.54
N ILE A 888 -19.07 -38.87 6.54
CA ILE A 888 -19.73 -37.78 5.82
C ILE A 888 -19.59 -38.08 4.33
N THR A 889 -20.70 -38.20 3.63
CA THR A 889 -20.73 -38.57 2.21
C THR A 889 -20.95 -37.38 1.28
N GLY A 890 -21.45 -36.26 1.81
CA GLY A 890 -21.89 -35.12 0.99
C GLY A 890 -23.02 -35.49 0.01
N SER A 891 -23.67 -36.65 0.21
CA SER A 891 -24.77 -37.14 -0.62
C SER A 891 -26.03 -37.23 0.22
N LEU A 892 -27.13 -36.69 -0.32
CA LEU A 892 -28.45 -36.82 0.27
C LEU A 892 -29.10 -38.19 -0.02
N GLN A 893 -28.47 -38.99 -0.88
CA GLN A 893 -28.90 -40.36 -1.12
C GLN A 893 -28.63 -41.26 0.08
N LYS A 894 -29.37 -42.38 0.14
CA LYS A 894 -29.13 -43.40 1.16
C LYS A 894 -27.76 -44.02 0.95
N SER A 895 -26.92 -43.92 1.98
CA SER A 895 -25.60 -44.50 2.07
C SER A 895 -25.62 -45.64 3.08
N ILE A 896 -24.86 -46.70 2.82
CA ILE A 896 -24.68 -47.83 3.75
C ILE A 896 -23.24 -47.79 4.24
N VAL A 897 -23.04 -47.61 5.54
CA VAL A 897 -21.75 -47.80 6.18
C VAL A 897 -21.65 -49.22 6.71
N LYS A 898 -20.49 -49.84 6.54
CA LYS A 898 -20.07 -51.08 7.20
C LYS A 898 -18.68 -50.92 7.81
N MET A 899 -18.42 -51.50 8.97
CA MET A 899 -17.09 -51.54 9.58
C MET A 899 -16.62 -52.98 9.72
N TYR A 900 -15.36 -53.23 9.38
CA TYR A 900 -14.72 -54.53 9.43
C TYR A 900 -13.47 -54.48 10.32
N ASP A 901 -13.23 -55.56 11.07
CA ASP A 901 -11.95 -55.76 11.76
C ASP A 901 -10.84 -56.21 10.77
N LEU A 902 -9.61 -56.38 11.26
CA LEU A 902 -8.45 -56.78 10.44
C LEU A 902 -8.56 -58.20 9.86
N VAL A 903 -9.46 -59.04 10.37
CA VAL A 903 -9.71 -60.38 9.80
C VAL A 903 -10.88 -60.40 8.83
N GLY A 904 -11.45 -59.22 8.51
CA GLY A 904 -12.53 -59.04 7.54
C GLY A 904 -13.93 -59.36 8.07
N LYS A 905 -14.10 -59.47 9.39
CA LYS A 905 -15.41 -59.70 10.01
C LYS A 905 -16.17 -58.38 10.10
N GLU A 906 -17.41 -58.34 9.61
CA GLU A 906 -18.32 -57.20 9.79
C GLU A 906 -18.69 -57.07 11.28
N ILE A 907 -18.46 -55.89 11.85
CA ILE A 907 -18.72 -55.58 13.25
C ILE A 907 -19.70 -54.43 13.44
N TYR A 908 -20.01 -53.68 12.36
CA TYR A 908 -20.99 -52.60 12.35
C TYR A 908 -21.61 -52.44 10.97
N SER A 909 -22.87 -52.03 10.92
CA SER A 909 -23.57 -51.67 9.69
C SER A 909 -24.72 -50.69 9.99
N ALA A 910 -24.85 -49.63 9.19
CA ALA A 910 -25.96 -48.68 9.30
C ALA A 910 -26.31 -48.07 7.95
N VAL A 911 -27.55 -47.58 7.83
CA VAL A 911 -28.03 -46.80 6.68
C VAL A 911 -28.21 -45.36 7.13
N PHE A 912 -27.67 -44.42 6.36
CA PHE A 912 -27.69 -43.00 6.69
C PHE A 912 -27.81 -42.13 5.43
N ARG A 913 -27.95 -40.81 5.62
CA ARG A 913 -27.93 -39.79 4.56
C ARG A 913 -27.05 -38.64 5.03
N ASP A 914 -26.26 -38.06 4.13
CA ASP A 914 -25.25 -37.03 4.40
C ASP A 914 -24.19 -37.49 5.41
N GLU A 915 -24.56 -37.58 6.70
CA GLU A 915 -23.67 -37.89 7.81
C GLU A 915 -24.17 -39.02 8.72
N HIS A 916 -23.22 -39.73 9.33
CA HIS A 916 -23.49 -40.77 10.32
C HIS A 916 -22.39 -40.84 11.35
N ARG A 917 -22.76 -41.01 12.62
CA ARG A 917 -21.82 -41.04 13.74
C ARG A 917 -21.75 -42.43 14.33
N ILE A 918 -20.53 -42.91 14.55
CA ILE A 918 -20.26 -44.17 15.26
C ILE A 918 -19.63 -43.80 16.61
N ASP A 919 -20.26 -44.21 17.70
CA ASP A 919 -19.63 -44.25 19.01
C ASP A 919 -18.68 -45.44 19.03
N HIS A 920 -17.38 -45.18 19.11
CA HIS A 920 -16.42 -46.27 19.00
C HIS A 920 -15.96 -46.81 20.34
N GLN A 921 -16.42 -46.25 21.46
CA GLN A 921 -16.14 -46.78 22.79
C GLN A 921 -16.70 -48.20 22.97
N GLU A 922 -17.58 -48.63 22.06
CA GLU A 922 -18.11 -49.99 21.94
C GLU A 922 -17.14 -50.99 21.29
N TYR A 923 -15.99 -50.54 20.76
CA TYR A 923 -15.01 -51.36 20.04
C TYR A 923 -13.63 -51.29 20.68
N LEU A 924 -12.80 -52.32 20.43
CA LEU A 924 -11.43 -52.38 20.95
C LEU A 924 -10.50 -51.42 20.21
N ASN A 925 -9.47 -50.93 20.90
CA ASN A 925 -8.42 -50.11 20.28
C ASN A 925 -7.73 -50.93 19.18
N GLY A 926 -7.61 -50.35 17.98
CA GLY A 926 -7.18 -51.10 16.81
C GLY A 926 -7.45 -50.40 15.48
N ILE A 927 -7.17 -51.13 14.41
CA ILE A 927 -7.39 -50.68 13.03
C ILE A 927 -8.62 -51.38 12.47
N TYR A 928 -9.51 -50.59 11.88
CA TYR A 928 -10.73 -51.06 11.24
C TYR A 928 -10.80 -50.54 9.81
N ILE A 929 -11.55 -51.25 8.96
CA ILE A 929 -11.86 -50.81 7.60
C ILE A 929 -13.32 -50.38 7.58
N VAL A 930 -13.56 -49.10 7.37
CA VAL A 930 -14.90 -48.56 7.16
C VAL A 930 -15.17 -48.52 5.68
N ASN A 931 -16.18 -49.25 5.24
CA ASN A 931 -16.69 -49.25 3.89
C ASN A 931 -17.99 -48.44 3.83
N VAL A 932 -18.11 -47.51 2.90
CA VAL A 932 -19.34 -46.77 2.63
C VAL A 932 -19.75 -47.01 1.19
N THR A 933 -21.02 -47.38 1.01
CA THR A 933 -21.62 -47.57 -0.31
C THR A 933 -22.70 -46.51 -0.54
N THR A 934 -22.53 -45.70 -1.57
CA THR A 934 -23.45 -44.63 -1.96
C THR A 934 -23.67 -44.72 -3.46
N GLU A 935 -24.94 -44.77 -3.89
CA GLU A 935 -25.32 -44.85 -5.31
C GLU A 935 -24.64 -46.00 -6.09
N GLY A 936 -24.44 -47.15 -5.44
CA GLY A 936 -23.81 -48.33 -6.05
C GLY A 936 -22.28 -48.29 -6.13
N MET A 937 -21.65 -47.19 -5.71
CA MET A 937 -20.19 -47.10 -5.54
C MET A 937 -19.80 -47.36 -4.10
N SER A 938 -18.87 -48.29 -3.88
CA SER A 938 -18.32 -48.59 -2.56
C SER A 938 -16.90 -48.05 -2.43
N GLN A 939 -16.63 -47.40 -1.31
CA GLN A 939 -15.30 -46.93 -0.95
C GLN A 939 -14.92 -47.40 0.45
N SER A 940 -13.63 -47.59 0.70
CA SER A 940 -13.12 -48.03 1.99
C SER A 940 -12.07 -47.07 2.52
N LYS A 941 -12.18 -46.65 3.78
CA LYS A 941 -11.16 -45.88 4.50
C LYS A 941 -10.76 -46.61 5.78
N LYS A 942 -9.48 -46.49 6.13
CA LYS A 942 -8.94 -47.03 7.39
C LYS A 942 -9.39 -46.14 8.54
N LEU A 943 -10.00 -46.73 9.57
CA LEU A 943 -10.29 -46.09 10.86
C LEU A 943 -9.29 -46.58 11.90
N ILE A 944 -8.70 -45.67 12.65
CA ILE A 944 -7.86 -45.98 13.82
C ILE A 944 -8.64 -45.58 15.07
N ILE A 945 -8.92 -46.55 15.94
CA ILE A 945 -9.51 -46.33 17.27
C ILE A 945 -8.39 -46.43 18.30
N ARG A 946 -8.24 -45.40 19.14
CA ARG A 946 -7.13 -45.26 20.08
C ARG A 946 -7.46 -45.60 21.52
#